data_AF-A0A431JER9-F1
#
_entry.id   AF-A0A431JER9-F1
#
_cell.length_a   1.000
_cell.length_b   1.000
_cell.length_c   1.000
_cell.angle_alpha   90.00
_cell.angle_beta   90.00
_cell.angle_gamma   90.00
#
_symmetry.space_group_name_H-M   'P 1'
#
loop_
_entity.id
_entity.type
_entity.pdbx_description
1 polymer ?
#
loop_
_entity_poly.entity_id
_entity_poly.type
_entity_poly.pdbx_seq_one_letter_code
_entity_poly.pdbx_strand_id
1 'polypeptide(L)'
;MARFKRGSGPIGMRTCPGKNARMPHIQEIAPAGSRLIAGWHRASLRALLRPVLNPRVSVEPQRRRADLLGRFQPLPRGVRREPTPQGEWLHPEAPPVRAGSVLYLHGGAYCIGSPTSHRNLTARLARETGLPVFVPHYRLAPEHPWPAPLEDALAAFDAMPGPVLIAGDSAGGGLALLTALALRERGGAQAAGLWLLSPWVDLAAWADPVPGEAMLNADWGAACAAQVLAGQPAAVMSPLHADLRGLPPVLLQFGTDELLHDQGHALHAALEAAGVPVDAECYQQRWHVFQLHAGQMRSADDALRRAAAFMHRVLPAGMGERDHEVAILGGGMSGLAMALRLQRAGVRDWVILEQSAGLGGTWWDNRYPGAQVDVPAPAYSFSFAPNPRWTHRFADAPEIQAYQQRLADKHHLPARMRLGRRITEARFDATAGRWVLRLDSGETVRARYFVYSTGPLSQPRWPDLPGLGDFQGQRLHTARWPQGARLEGLRIGVIGTGSTASQLVPALAPAAARLTVFQRTANWVLPRLDRRYGRLDALLSRLPPYAATVRWLWVQLLEWGRRGFDDGTLARRGMLAVANAHRRRQVADAALREALTPPYPLGCKRIIYSNDYFPALALPQSELVTTPISRVTARGLLTADGREHALDVLVCATGFDTIQMLQSLQITGPGGQTLSEAWAGGPRAYLGVTVPGFPNLFLMLGPNTGTGHTSTLLYIEPQAEHVLACIRRVQREGRRWIAVRPEVASAFDAAQQHRLAGSVWSQCRSWYRAEDGRIVAIWPGFTAEYVQAVRRPDEAAYMLG
;
A
#
# COMPACT_ATOMS: atom_id res chain seq x y z
N MET A 1 -29.37 -68.21 4.37
CA MET A 1 -28.55 -68.75 5.48
C MET A 1 -27.60 -67.64 5.94
N ALA A 2 -27.94 -66.92 7.01
CA ALA A 2 -27.30 -66.99 8.35
C ALA A 2 -25.84 -66.47 8.33
N ARG A 3 -25.37 -65.54 9.17
CA ARG A 3 -25.86 -65.00 10.45
C ARG A 3 -25.05 -63.73 10.80
N PHE A 4 -25.70 -62.79 11.47
CA PHE A 4 -25.09 -61.74 12.29
C PHE A 4 -24.20 -62.30 13.40
N LYS A 5 -23.11 -61.58 13.75
CA LYS A 5 -22.65 -61.45 15.16
C LYS A 5 -22.00 -60.09 15.39
N ARG A 6 -22.50 -59.39 16.41
CA ARG A 6 -21.98 -58.16 17.03
C ARG A 6 -20.81 -58.49 17.95
N GLY A 7 -19.86 -57.56 18.07
CA GLY A 7 -18.86 -57.50 19.13
C GLY A 7 -18.46 -56.04 19.38
N SER A 8 -18.84 -55.53 20.53
CA SER A 8 -18.65 -54.16 21.04
C SER A 8 -17.42 -54.06 21.95
N GLY A 9 -16.61 -53.01 21.83
CA GLY A 9 -15.59 -52.62 22.82
C GLY A 9 -14.59 -51.57 22.28
N PRO A 10 -14.16 -50.57 23.08
CA PRO A 10 -13.87 -49.21 22.60
C PRO A 10 -12.38 -48.97 22.31
N ILE A 11 -12.05 -48.25 21.23
CA ILE A 11 -10.68 -47.77 21.00
C ILE A 11 -10.70 -46.28 20.65
N GLY A 12 -10.32 -45.48 21.66
CA GLY A 12 -9.37 -44.37 21.54
C GLY A 12 -9.73 -43.23 20.60
N MET A 13 -10.30 -42.16 21.19
CA MET A 13 -10.14 -40.80 20.70
C MET A 13 -8.64 -40.51 20.44
N ARG A 14 -8.25 -40.40 19.17
CA ARG A 14 -7.08 -39.64 18.75
C ARG A 14 -7.58 -38.34 18.12
N THR A 15 -7.63 -37.31 18.94
CA THR A 15 -7.81 -35.92 18.54
C THR A 15 -6.62 -35.48 17.69
N CYS A 16 -6.82 -35.29 16.39
CA CYS A 16 -5.90 -34.52 15.56
C CYS A 16 -5.97 -33.04 15.96
N PRO A 17 -4.84 -32.32 16.14
CA PRO A 17 -4.88 -30.91 16.52
C PRO A 17 -5.24 -30.01 15.33
N GLY A 18 -6.38 -29.32 15.48
CA GLY A 18 -6.67 -27.95 15.03
C GLY A 18 -6.05 -27.45 13.72
N LYS A 19 -6.73 -27.73 12.60
CA LYS A 19 -6.66 -26.84 11.43
C LYS A 19 -7.34 -25.51 11.79
N ASN A 20 -6.54 -24.45 11.91
CA ASN A 20 -7.03 -23.06 11.83
C ASN A 20 -7.53 -22.77 10.40
N ALA A 21 -8.65 -23.38 10.00
CA ALA A 21 -9.41 -22.93 8.84
C ALA A 21 -10.18 -21.69 9.29
N ARG A 22 -9.72 -20.50 8.89
CA ARG A 22 -10.53 -19.28 8.99
C ARG A 22 -11.81 -19.52 8.20
N MET A 23 -12.96 -19.62 8.85
CA MET A 23 -14.25 -19.40 8.19
C MET A 23 -14.32 -17.95 7.72
N PRO A 24 -14.51 -17.63 6.43
CA PRO A 24 -14.89 -16.29 6.02
C PRO A 24 -16.42 -16.21 5.92
N HIS A 25 -17.05 -15.55 6.88
CA HIS A 25 -18.40 -15.02 6.70
C HIS A 25 -18.40 -13.92 5.63
N ILE A 26 -19.53 -13.75 4.92
CA ILE A 26 -19.80 -12.59 4.07
C ILE A 26 -19.46 -11.31 4.83
N GLN A 27 -18.62 -10.45 4.25
CA GLN A 27 -18.19 -9.22 4.90
C GLN A 27 -19.31 -8.18 4.86
N GLU A 28 -19.84 -7.83 6.02
CA GLU A 28 -20.80 -6.74 6.17
C GLU A 28 -20.12 -5.38 6.08
N ILE A 29 -20.47 -4.59 5.07
CA ILE A 29 -19.92 -3.27 4.80
C ILE A 29 -20.92 -2.20 5.25
N ALA A 30 -20.58 -1.51 6.34
CA ALA A 30 -21.37 -0.41 6.85
C ALA A 30 -21.55 0.73 5.82
N PRO A 31 -22.65 1.50 5.87
CA PRO A 31 -22.89 2.58 4.92
C PRO A 31 -21.75 3.62 4.96
N ALA A 32 -21.09 3.83 3.82
CA ALA A 32 -19.99 4.78 3.68
C ALA A 32 -20.40 6.00 2.86
N GLY A 33 -20.05 7.20 3.35
CA GLY A 33 -20.31 8.47 2.65
C GLY A 33 -21.57 9.20 3.11
N SER A 34 -22.03 10.16 2.32
CA SER A 34 -23.18 11.01 2.67
C SER A 34 -24.51 10.25 2.49
N ARG A 35 -25.29 10.14 3.57
CA ARG A 35 -26.67 9.61 3.52
C ARG A 35 -27.58 10.43 2.60
N LEU A 36 -27.35 11.74 2.50
CA LEU A 36 -28.11 12.63 1.62
C LEU A 36 -27.86 12.31 0.14
N ILE A 37 -26.60 12.11 -0.25
CA ILE A 37 -26.24 11.74 -1.63
C ILE A 37 -26.85 10.38 -2.00
N ALA A 38 -26.73 9.41 -1.10
CA ALA A 38 -27.36 8.10 -1.27
C ALA A 38 -28.89 8.19 -1.42
N GLY A 39 -29.55 8.99 -0.58
CA GLY A 39 -30.99 9.21 -0.62
C GLY A 39 -31.45 9.88 -1.92
N TRP A 40 -30.68 10.87 -2.41
CA TRP A 40 -30.96 11.53 -3.69
C TRP A 40 -30.88 10.55 -4.87
N HIS A 41 -29.81 9.76 -4.98
CA HIS A 41 -29.69 8.75 -6.05
C HIS A 41 -30.82 7.72 -6.00
N ARG A 42 -31.17 7.24 -4.80
CA ARG A 42 -32.30 6.31 -4.61
C ARG A 42 -33.61 6.94 -5.08
N ALA A 43 -33.88 8.19 -4.73
CA ALA A 43 -35.08 8.90 -5.19
C ALA A 43 -35.09 9.11 -6.71
N SER A 44 -33.95 9.49 -7.30
CA SER A 44 -33.82 9.68 -8.75
C SER A 44 -34.07 8.38 -9.53
N LEU A 45 -33.55 7.25 -9.08
CA LEU A 45 -33.82 5.94 -9.71
C LEU A 45 -35.30 5.58 -9.67
N ARG A 46 -35.94 5.77 -8.51
CA ARG A 46 -37.39 5.53 -8.34
C ARG A 46 -38.25 6.40 -9.24
N ALA A 47 -37.83 7.64 -9.48
CA ALA A 47 -38.58 8.59 -10.31
C ALA A 47 -38.34 8.40 -11.82
N LEU A 48 -37.09 8.14 -12.23
CA LEU A 48 -36.70 8.23 -13.64
C LEU A 48 -36.59 6.87 -14.34
N LEU A 49 -36.25 5.81 -13.62
CA LEU A 49 -35.95 4.50 -14.20
C LEU A 49 -37.04 3.48 -13.89
N ARG A 50 -37.43 3.36 -12.61
CA ARG A 50 -38.42 2.37 -12.15
C ARG A 50 -39.78 2.43 -12.89
N PRO A 51 -40.33 3.59 -13.29
CA PRO A 51 -41.59 3.63 -14.04
C PRO A 51 -41.47 3.06 -15.46
N VAL A 52 -40.26 3.10 -16.04
CA VAL A 52 -39.98 2.60 -17.40
C VAL A 52 -39.67 1.11 -17.38
N LEU A 53 -39.07 0.59 -16.31
CA LEU A 53 -38.85 -0.84 -16.08
C LEU A 53 -40.15 -1.52 -15.64
N ASN A 54 -41.08 -1.64 -16.58
CA ASN A 54 -42.43 -2.14 -16.35
C ASN A 54 -42.80 -3.12 -17.48
N PRO A 55 -43.39 -4.29 -17.17
CA PRO A 55 -43.78 -5.26 -18.19
C PRO A 55 -44.80 -4.72 -19.20
N ARG A 56 -45.52 -3.65 -18.88
CA ARG A 56 -46.48 -2.99 -19.78
C ARG A 56 -45.83 -2.11 -20.85
N VAL A 57 -44.54 -1.82 -20.73
CA VAL A 57 -43.79 -1.01 -21.70
C VAL A 57 -43.01 -1.97 -22.59
N SER A 58 -43.04 -1.80 -23.91
CA SER A 58 -42.22 -2.63 -24.82
C SER A 58 -40.72 -2.41 -24.57
N VAL A 59 -39.88 -3.36 -24.98
CA VAL A 59 -38.44 -3.37 -24.66
C VAL A 59 -37.67 -2.20 -25.31
N GLU A 60 -38.07 -1.78 -26.51
CA GLU A 60 -37.38 -0.74 -27.29
C GLU A 60 -37.34 0.64 -26.59
N PRO A 61 -38.45 1.22 -26.08
CA PRO A 61 -38.41 2.42 -25.24
C PRO A 61 -37.54 2.29 -23.99
N GLN A 62 -37.50 1.10 -23.38
CA GLN A 62 -36.69 0.84 -22.19
C GLN A 62 -35.19 0.88 -22.53
N ARG A 63 -34.76 0.22 -23.62
CA ARG A 63 -33.39 0.28 -24.16
C ARG A 63 -32.96 1.73 -24.40
N ARG A 64 -33.79 2.50 -25.10
CA ARG A 64 -33.50 3.93 -25.38
C ARG A 64 -33.33 4.75 -24.11
N ARG A 65 -34.16 4.51 -23.09
CA ARG A 65 -34.06 5.21 -21.81
C ARG A 65 -32.77 4.85 -21.07
N ALA A 66 -32.41 3.57 -21.01
CA ALA A 66 -31.17 3.11 -20.37
C ALA A 66 -29.93 3.72 -21.06
N ASP A 67 -29.90 3.72 -22.38
CA ASP A 67 -28.83 4.33 -23.17
C ASP A 67 -28.73 5.84 -22.95
N LEU A 68 -29.87 6.54 -22.92
CA LEU A 68 -29.92 7.98 -22.71
C LEU A 68 -29.27 8.36 -21.36
N LEU A 69 -29.56 7.61 -20.29
CA LEU A 69 -28.96 7.82 -18.98
C LEU A 69 -27.44 7.58 -18.98
N GLY A 70 -26.96 6.61 -19.75
CA GLY A 70 -25.52 6.33 -19.91
C GLY A 70 -24.77 7.37 -20.75
N ARG A 71 -25.41 7.96 -21.77
CA ARG A 71 -24.78 8.93 -22.70
C ARG A 71 -24.33 10.23 -22.03
N PHE A 72 -25.03 10.69 -21.00
CA PHE A 72 -24.73 11.96 -20.35
C PHE A 72 -23.65 11.86 -19.26
N GLN A 73 -23.09 10.67 -19.01
CA GLN A 73 -22.05 10.51 -18.01
C GLN A 73 -20.66 10.73 -18.64
N PRO A 74 -19.87 11.72 -18.16
CA PRO A 74 -18.56 11.99 -18.72
C PRO A 74 -17.60 10.83 -18.44
N LEU A 75 -16.76 10.51 -19.43
CA LEU A 75 -15.68 9.54 -19.25
C LEU A 75 -14.73 10.03 -18.14
N PRO A 76 -14.28 9.14 -17.24
CA PRO A 76 -13.24 9.48 -16.29
C PRO A 76 -11.96 9.87 -17.04
N ARG A 77 -11.26 10.90 -16.53
CA ARG A 77 -9.94 11.29 -17.06
C ARG A 77 -8.99 10.10 -17.09
N GLY A 78 -8.18 10.00 -18.14
CA GLY A 78 -7.17 8.94 -18.31
C GLY A 78 -7.71 7.65 -18.90
N VAL A 79 -8.90 7.67 -19.52
CA VAL A 79 -9.49 6.53 -20.22
C VAL A 79 -9.93 6.96 -21.61
N ARG A 80 -9.50 6.21 -22.62
CA ARG A 80 -9.91 6.35 -24.02
C ARG A 80 -10.97 5.32 -24.33
N ARG A 81 -12.00 5.74 -25.07
CA ARG A 81 -13.05 4.89 -25.60
C ARG A 81 -12.74 4.51 -27.05
N GLU A 82 -12.99 3.26 -27.41
CA GLU A 82 -12.82 2.72 -28.76
C GLU A 82 -14.03 1.82 -29.11
N PRO A 83 -15.04 2.36 -29.80
CA PRO A 83 -16.21 1.57 -30.21
C PRO A 83 -15.87 0.65 -31.39
N THR A 84 -16.43 -0.56 -31.38
CA THR A 84 -16.31 -1.56 -32.45
C THR A 84 -17.69 -2.11 -32.82
N PRO A 85 -17.85 -2.78 -33.98
CA PRO A 85 -19.12 -3.45 -34.30
C PRO A 85 -19.56 -4.48 -33.25
N GLN A 86 -18.59 -5.14 -32.61
CA GLN A 86 -18.82 -6.20 -31.62
C GLN A 86 -19.06 -5.66 -30.20
N GLY A 87 -18.76 -4.39 -29.92
CA GLY A 87 -18.82 -3.84 -28.56
C GLY A 87 -18.09 -2.52 -28.38
N GLU A 88 -17.59 -2.30 -27.17
CA GLU A 88 -16.83 -1.11 -26.82
C GLU A 88 -15.61 -1.46 -25.97
N TRP A 89 -14.43 -0.97 -26.37
CA TRP A 89 -13.21 -1.04 -25.58
C TRP A 89 -12.99 0.25 -24.80
N LEU A 90 -12.59 0.09 -23.54
CA LEU A 90 -12.20 1.15 -22.62
C LEU A 90 -10.73 0.93 -22.26
N HIS A 91 -9.86 1.77 -22.81
CA HIS A 91 -8.42 1.68 -22.62
C HIS A 91 -7.93 2.73 -21.62
N PRO A 92 -7.22 2.33 -20.56
CA PRO A 92 -6.42 3.28 -19.78
C PRO A 92 -5.42 3.98 -20.71
N GLU A 93 -5.28 5.31 -20.60
CA GLU A 93 -4.27 6.06 -21.36
C GLU A 93 -2.84 5.70 -20.95
N ALA A 94 -2.68 5.28 -19.70
CA ALA A 94 -1.40 4.91 -19.14
C ALA A 94 -1.12 3.43 -19.46
N PRO A 95 0.07 3.06 -19.96
CA PRO A 95 0.37 1.69 -20.38
C PRO A 95 0.18 0.68 -19.23
N PRO A 96 -0.52 -0.46 -19.38
CA PRO A 96 -0.75 -1.37 -18.25
C PRO A 96 0.56 -1.75 -17.52
N VAL A 97 0.50 -2.05 -16.23
CA VAL A 97 1.66 -2.60 -15.49
C VAL A 97 1.46 -4.08 -15.15
N ARG A 98 0.39 -4.70 -15.67
CA ARG A 98 0.01 -6.12 -15.54
C ARG A 98 -0.59 -6.63 -16.84
N ALA A 99 -0.44 -7.93 -17.08
CA ALA A 99 -1.10 -8.57 -18.20
C ALA A 99 -2.56 -8.82 -17.85
N GLY A 100 -3.38 -8.80 -18.88
CA GLY A 100 -4.76 -9.23 -18.81
C GLY A 100 -5.72 -8.15 -19.25
N SER A 101 -6.97 -8.55 -19.29
CA SER A 101 -8.08 -7.76 -19.77
C SER A 101 -9.35 -8.15 -19.01
N VAL A 102 -10.35 -7.28 -19.04
CA VAL A 102 -11.64 -7.55 -18.40
C VAL A 102 -12.72 -7.63 -19.48
N LEU A 103 -13.39 -8.77 -19.55
CA LEU A 103 -14.66 -8.90 -20.27
C LEU A 103 -15.78 -8.52 -19.29
N TYR A 104 -16.49 -7.43 -19.56
CA TYR A 104 -17.62 -7.00 -18.75
C TYR A 104 -18.94 -7.30 -19.47
N LEU A 105 -19.76 -8.17 -18.88
CA LEU A 105 -21.09 -8.53 -19.37
C LEU A 105 -22.13 -7.68 -18.63
N HIS A 106 -22.81 -6.80 -19.36
CA HIS A 106 -23.73 -5.84 -18.76
C HIS A 106 -25.02 -6.47 -18.26
N GLY A 107 -25.66 -5.86 -17.26
CA GLY A 107 -26.98 -6.26 -16.78
C GLY A 107 -28.13 -5.86 -17.71
N GLY A 108 -29.31 -5.63 -17.12
CA GLY A 108 -30.52 -5.26 -17.86
C GLY A 108 -31.44 -6.45 -18.20
N ALA A 109 -31.48 -7.44 -17.32
CA ALA A 109 -32.41 -8.58 -17.37
C ALA A 109 -32.40 -9.36 -18.69
N TYR A 110 -31.26 -9.43 -19.39
CA TYR A 110 -31.11 -10.01 -20.74
C TYR A 110 -31.91 -9.32 -21.87
N CYS A 111 -32.59 -8.20 -21.58
CA CYS A 111 -33.49 -7.54 -22.53
C CYS A 111 -33.05 -6.14 -22.92
N ILE A 112 -32.46 -5.35 -22.01
CA ILE A 112 -32.34 -3.89 -22.21
C ILE A 112 -30.94 -3.27 -22.05
N GLY A 113 -29.96 -4.01 -21.51
CA GLY A 113 -28.64 -3.45 -21.24
C GLY A 113 -27.84 -3.15 -22.50
N SER A 114 -26.73 -2.42 -22.35
CA SER A 114 -25.82 -2.12 -23.45
C SER A 114 -24.44 -1.68 -22.94
N PRO A 115 -23.40 -1.66 -23.81
CA PRO A 115 -22.15 -0.98 -23.52
C PRO A 115 -22.33 0.50 -23.15
N THR A 116 -23.31 1.19 -23.73
CA THR A 116 -23.56 2.61 -23.47
C THR A 116 -24.13 2.85 -22.07
N SER A 117 -25.08 2.04 -21.63
CA SER A 117 -25.72 2.18 -20.32
C SER A 117 -24.75 1.91 -19.15
N HIS A 118 -23.72 1.10 -19.37
CA HIS A 118 -22.75 0.70 -18.32
C HIS A 118 -21.39 1.43 -18.42
N ARG A 119 -21.21 2.31 -19.41
CA ARG A 119 -19.93 2.97 -19.73
C ARG A 119 -19.26 3.65 -18.54
N ASN A 120 -20.00 4.30 -17.65
CA ASN A 120 -19.39 4.98 -16.50
C ASN A 120 -18.71 3.98 -15.56
N LEU A 121 -19.36 2.84 -15.28
CA LEU A 121 -18.79 1.81 -14.43
C LEU A 121 -17.57 1.17 -15.11
N THR A 122 -17.70 0.78 -16.37
CA THR A 122 -16.63 0.07 -17.11
C THR A 122 -15.42 0.96 -17.41
N ALA A 123 -15.63 2.23 -17.72
CA ALA A 123 -14.53 3.19 -17.87
C ALA A 123 -13.80 3.43 -16.54
N ARG A 124 -14.53 3.51 -15.42
CA ARG A 124 -13.89 3.63 -14.10
C ARG A 124 -13.17 2.36 -13.70
N LEU A 125 -13.73 1.19 -14.02
CA LEU A 125 -13.06 -0.09 -13.83
C LEU A 125 -11.72 -0.14 -14.59
N ALA A 126 -11.70 0.27 -15.86
CA ALA A 126 -10.47 0.42 -16.64
C ALA A 126 -9.46 1.32 -15.92
N ARG A 127 -9.89 2.48 -15.39
CA ARG A 127 -9.01 3.39 -14.66
C ARG A 127 -8.47 2.81 -13.35
N GLU A 128 -9.33 2.22 -12.52
CA GLU A 128 -8.93 1.68 -11.20
C GLU A 128 -8.03 0.44 -11.35
N THR A 129 -8.28 -0.39 -12.37
CA THR A 129 -7.49 -1.60 -12.63
C THR A 129 -6.24 -1.30 -13.45
N GLY A 130 -6.24 -0.26 -14.28
CA GLY A 130 -5.21 -0.05 -15.30
C GLY A 130 -5.23 -1.12 -16.40
N LEU A 131 -6.34 -1.86 -16.56
CA LEU A 131 -6.52 -2.89 -17.58
C LEU A 131 -7.49 -2.42 -18.67
N PRO A 132 -7.34 -2.90 -19.92
CA PRO A 132 -8.36 -2.73 -20.93
C PRO A 132 -9.63 -3.50 -20.55
N VAL A 133 -10.78 -2.85 -20.72
CA VAL A 133 -12.11 -3.45 -20.46
C VAL A 133 -12.88 -3.49 -21.77
N PHE A 134 -13.39 -4.67 -22.14
CA PHE A 134 -14.27 -4.86 -23.29
C PHE A 134 -15.70 -5.12 -22.81
N VAL A 135 -16.66 -4.48 -23.47
CA VAL A 135 -18.09 -4.66 -23.22
C VAL A 135 -18.76 -5.04 -24.54
N PRO A 136 -19.21 -6.30 -24.71
CA PRO A 136 -19.77 -6.75 -25.99
C PRO A 136 -21.18 -6.21 -26.21
N HIS A 137 -21.54 -6.06 -27.49
CA HIS A 137 -22.92 -5.96 -27.95
C HIS A 137 -23.51 -7.37 -28.08
N TYR A 138 -23.68 -8.08 -26.96
CA TYR A 138 -24.28 -9.41 -26.99
C TYR A 138 -25.78 -9.31 -27.31
N ARG A 139 -26.29 -10.28 -28.06
CA ARG A 139 -27.68 -10.35 -28.52
C ARG A 139 -28.66 -10.45 -27.33
N LEU A 140 -29.79 -9.74 -27.42
CA LEU A 140 -30.76 -9.61 -26.34
C LEU A 140 -32.12 -10.20 -26.70
N ALA A 141 -32.86 -10.64 -25.69
CA ALA A 141 -34.25 -11.01 -25.81
C ALA A 141 -35.15 -9.76 -25.96
N PRO A 142 -36.32 -9.86 -26.60
CA PRO A 142 -36.93 -11.09 -27.15
C PRO A 142 -36.43 -11.50 -28.54
N GLU A 143 -35.68 -10.66 -29.24
CA GLU A 143 -35.25 -10.91 -30.63
C GLU A 143 -34.30 -12.11 -30.72
N HIS A 144 -33.48 -12.30 -29.69
CA HIS A 144 -32.50 -13.38 -29.59
C HIS A 144 -32.55 -14.01 -28.19
N PRO A 145 -33.46 -14.98 -27.95
CA PRO A 145 -33.55 -15.68 -26.68
C PRO A 145 -32.35 -16.63 -26.47
N TRP A 146 -32.36 -17.32 -25.34
CA TRP A 146 -31.34 -18.32 -24.98
C TRP A 146 -31.16 -19.39 -26.08
N PRO A 147 -29.91 -19.78 -26.44
CA PRO A 147 -28.62 -19.47 -25.78
C PRO A 147 -27.81 -18.32 -26.39
N ALA A 148 -28.40 -17.48 -27.25
CA ALA A 148 -27.65 -16.45 -27.99
C ALA A 148 -26.74 -15.54 -27.12
N PRO A 149 -27.15 -15.06 -25.93
CA PRO A 149 -26.27 -14.27 -25.07
C PRO A 149 -25.00 -15.02 -24.62
N LEU A 150 -25.09 -16.33 -24.38
CA LEU A 150 -23.95 -17.15 -23.94
C LEU A 150 -22.97 -17.38 -25.09
N GLU A 151 -23.47 -17.65 -26.29
CA GLU A 151 -22.65 -17.80 -27.49
C GLU A 151 -21.81 -16.54 -27.74
N ASP A 152 -22.43 -15.36 -27.64
CA ASP A 152 -21.75 -14.08 -27.86
C ASP A 152 -20.74 -13.78 -26.73
N ALA A 153 -21.04 -14.14 -25.48
CA ALA A 153 -20.12 -13.99 -24.37
C ALA A 153 -18.87 -14.89 -24.52
N LEU A 154 -19.06 -16.14 -24.98
CA LEU A 154 -17.96 -17.05 -25.29
C LEU A 154 -17.11 -16.55 -26.46
N ALA A 155 -17.76 -16.09 -27.54
CA ALA A 155 -17.06 -15.51 -28.68
C ALA A 155 -16.27 -14.25 -28.30
N ALA A 156 -16.84 -13.40 -27.44
CA ALA A 156 -16.16 -12.24 -26.90
C ALA A 156 -14.95 -12.66 -26.06
N PHE A 157 -15.09 -13.65 -25.17
CA PHE A 157 -14.00 -14.18 -24.35
C PHE A 157 -12.84 -14.70 -25.20
N ASP A 158 -13.13 -15.47 -26.25
CA ASP A 158 -12.11 -16.04 -27.14
C ASP A 158 -11.35 -14.97 -27.94
N ALA A 159 -11.95 -13.79 -28.15
CA ALA A 159 -11.32 -12.65 -28.79
C ALA A 159 -10.48 -11.78 -27.82
N MET A 160 -10.53 -12.03 -26.51
CA MET A 160 -9.82 -11.21 -25.52
C MET A 160 -8.31 -11.52 -25.47
N PRO A 161 -7.44 -10.51 -25.29
CA PRO A 161 -6.02 -10.72 -25.16
C PRO A 161 -5.61 -11.08 -23.72
N GLY A 162 -4.66 -12.02 -23.61
CA GLY A 162 -4.02 -12.41 -22.35
C GLY A 162 -4.97 -13.07 -21.34
N PRO A 163 -4.59 -13.14 -20.06
CA PRO A 163 -5.48 -13.63 -19.01
C PRO A 163 -6.73 -12.76 -18.89
N VAL A 164 -7.92 -13.39 -18.93
CA VAL A 164 -9.20 -12.69 -18.97
C VAL A 164 -9.90 -12.79 -17.62
N LEU A 165 -10.28 -11.66 -17.06
CA LEU A 165 -11.25 -11.57 -15.96
C LEU A 165 -12.64 -11.41 -16.56
N ILE A 166 -13.63 -12.11 -16.04
CA ILE A 166 -15.03 -11.90 -16.43
C ILE A 166 -15.73 -11.16 -15.29
N ALA A 167 -16.38 -10.05 -15.62
CA ALA A 167 -17.18 -9.28 -14.67
C ALA A 167 -18.59 -9.10 -15.22
N GLY A 168 -19.58 -8.95 -14.34
CA GLY A 168 -20.92 -8.61 -14.78
C GLY A 168 -21.87 -8.33 -13.63
N ASP A 169 -22.89 -7.53 -13.92
CA ASP A 169 -23.92 -7.14 -12.97
C ASP A 169 -25.28 -7.76 -13.29
N SER A 170 -26.07 -8.09 -12.27
CA SER A 170 -27.45 -8.59 -12.45
C SER A 170 -27.47 -9.81 -13.39
N ALA A 171 -28.29 -9.77 -14.45
CA ALA A 171 -28.29 -10.75 -15.55
C ALA A 171 -26.90 -10.96 -16.18
N GLY A 172 -26.10 -9.92 -16.32
CA GLY A 172 -24.72 -10.01 -16.80
C GLY A 172 -23.80 -10.75 -15.82
N GLY A 173 -24.07 -10.66 -14.51
CA GLY A 173 -23.40 -11.46 -13.49
C GLY A 173 -23.78 -12.95 -13.57
N GLY A 174 -25.06 -13.25 -13.81
CA GLY A 174 -25.51 -14.61 -14.14
C GLY A 174 -24.86 -15.13 -15.41
N LEU A 175 -24.80 -14.31 -16.46
CA LEU A 175 -24.15 -14.66 -17.73
C LEU A 175 -22.64 -14.87 -17.57
N ALA A 176 -21.97 -14.08 -16.74
CA ALA A 176 -20.54 -14.25 -16.43
C ALA A 176 -20.27 -15.61 -15.77
N LEU A 177 -21.14 -16.03 -14.84
CA LEU A 177 -21.05 -17.33 -14.20
C LEU A 177 -21.33 -18.48 -15.18
N LEU A 178 -22.38 -18.37 -16.00
CA LEU A 178 -22.70 -19.34 -17.06
C LEU A 178 -21.56 -19.45 -18.09
N THR A 179 -20.96 -18.33 -18.46
CA THR A 179 -19.79 -18.29 -19.35
C THR A 179 -18.64 -19.06 -18.72
N ALA A 180 -18.31 -18.81 -17.46
CA ALA A 180 -17.24 -19.52 -16.76
C ALA A 180 -17.49 -21.04 -16.66
N LEU A 181 -18.75 -21.45 -16.42
CA LEU A 181 -19.14 -22.86 -16.41
C LEU A 181 -18.96 -23.52 -17.79
N ALA A 182 -19.42 -22.85 -18.86
CA ALA A 182 -19.25 -23.33 -20.23
C ALA A 182 -17.76 -23.38 -20.64
N LEU A 183 -16.95 -22.40 -20.23
CA LEU A 183 -15.49 -22.38 -20.43
C LEU A 183 -14.80 -23.57 -19.74
N ARG A 184 -15.25 -23.94 -18.54
CA ARG A 184 -14.74 -25.12 -17.83
C ARG A 184 -15.12 -26.40 -18.58
N GLU A 185 -16.36 -26.52 -19.00
CA GLU A 185 -16.89 -27.71 -19.68
C GLU A 185 -16.24 -27.96 -21.04
N ARG A 186 -15.95 -26.90 -21.81
CA ARG A 186 -15.29 -27.02 -23.12
C ARG A 186 -13.82 -27.47 -23.05
N GLY A 187 -13.18 -27.44 -21.88
CA GLY A 187 -11.77 -27.79 -21.71
C GLY A 187 -10.83 -26.89 -22.53
N GLY A 188 -10.49 -25.70 -22.02
CA GLY A 188 -9.62 -24.75 -22.71
C GLY A 188 -9.19 -23.57 -21.83
N ALA A 189 -8.96 -22.41 -22.44
CA ALA A 189 -8.65 -21.18 -21.71
C ALA A 189 -9.78 -20.85 -20.71
N GLN A 190 -9.39 -20.66 -19.44
CA GLN A 190 -10.29 -20.35 -18.33
C GLN A 190 -10.22 -18.87 -17.97
N ALA A 191 -11.28 -18.35 -17.36
CA ALA A 191 -11.24 -17.04 -16.72
C ALA A 191 -10.25 -17.05 -15.54
N ALA A 192 -9.48 -15.97 -15.38
CA ALA A 192 -8.55 -15.80 -14.26
C ALA A 192 -9.26 -15.51 -12.93
N GLY A 193 -10.50 -15.02 -12.99
CA GLY A 193 -11.34 -14.69 -11.83
C GLY A 193 -12.66 -14.06 -12.27
N LEU A 194 -13.64 -14.07 -11.37
CA LEU A 194 -14.97 -13.51 -11.60
C LEU A 194 -15.25 -12.34 -10.65
N TRP A 195 -15.84 -11.27 -11.18
CA TRP A 195 -16.44 -10.21 -10.36
C TRP A 195 -17.94 -10.12 -10.63
N LEU A 196 -18.74 -10.55 -9.67
CA LEU A 196 -20.19 -10.68 -9.77
C LEU A 196 -20.86 -9.61 -8.91
N LEU A 197 -21.63 -8.73 -9.54
CA LEU A 197 -22.33 -7.64 -8.88
C LEU A 197 -23.81 -7.92 -8.84
N SER A 198 -24.38 -8.09 -7.64
CA SER A 198 -25.81 -8.36 -7.47
C SER A 198 -26.33 -9.41 -8.47
N PRO A 199 -25.67 -10.58 -8.62
CA PRO A 199 -25.88 -11.43 -9.78
C PRO A 199 -27.25 -12.09 -9.75
N TRP A 200 -27.91 -12.16 -10.89
CA TRP A 200 -29.15 -12.92 -11.07
C TRP A 200 -28.80 -14.34 -11.48
N VAL A 201 -28.93 -15.28 -10.55
CA VAL A 201 -28.43 -16.66 -10.68
C VAL A 201 -29.51 -17.73 -10.59
N ASP A 202 -30.74 -17.34 -10.26
CA ASP A 202 -31.94 -18.16 -10.32
C ASP A 202 -33.09 -17.37 -10.95
N LEU A 203 -33.52 -17.78 -12.14
CA LEU A 203 -34.59 -17.11 -12.90
C LEU A 203 -35.99 -17.49 -12.42
N ALA A 204 -36.12 -18.57 -11.64
CA ALA A 204 -37.40 -19.00 -11.07
C ALA A 204 -37.68 -18.37 -9.71
N ALA A 205 -36.63 -17.98 -8.97
CA ALA A 205 -36.75 -17.46 -7.61
C ALA A 205 -36.84 -15.93 -7.55
N TRP A 206 -38.02 -15.41 -7.24
CA TRP A 206 -38.25 -13.99 -6.93
C TRP A 206 -38.60 -13.80 -5.47
N ALA A 207 -37.91 -12.86 -4.81
CA ALA A 207 -38.19 -12.48 -3.44
C ALA A 207 -39.36 -11.49 -3.33
N ASP A 208 -39.91 -11.38 -2.11
CA ASP A 208 -40.91 -10.37 -1.79
C ASP A 208 -40.35 -8.94 -2.00
N PRO A 209 -41.22 -7.95 -2.26
CA PRO A 209 -40.79 -6.56 -2.44
C PRO A 209 -39.96 -6.02 -1.26
N VAL A 210 -38.72 -5.63 -1.52
CA VAL A 210 -37.82 -5.03 -0.53
C VAL A 210 -38.06 -3.51 -0.45
N PRO A 211 -38.42 -2.93 0.72
CA PRO A 211 -38.74 -1.49 0.83
C PRO A 211 -37.62 -0.54 0.38
N GLY A 212 -36.37 -0.97 0.49
CA GLY A 212 -35.18 -0.21 0.09
C GLY A 212 -34.83 -0.27 -1.39
N GLU A 213 -35.46 -1.18 -2.16
CA GLU A 213 -35.20 -1.35 -3.60
C GLU A 213 -35.52 -0.06 -4.37
N ALA A 214 -34.62 0.31 -5.26
CA ALA A 214 -34.65 1.58 -5.98
C ALA A 214 -34.88 1.39 -7.49
N MET A 215 -34.52 0.22 -8.03
CA MET A 215 -34.42 -0.03 -9.46
C MET A 215 -35.31 -1.18 -9.91
N LEU A 216 -35.17 -2.36 -9.32
CA LEU A 216 -35.84 -3.56 -9.81
C LEU A 216 -37.34 -3.63 -9.46
N ASN A 217 -38.05 -4.40 -10.28
CA ASN A 217 -39.43 -4.80 -10.11
C ASN A 217 -39.53 -6.30 -10.46
N ALA A 218 -40.07 -7.12 -9.55
CA ALA A 218 -40.18 -8.57 -9.73
C ALA A 218 -41.04 -8.95 -10.95
N ASP A 219 -42.17 -8.27 -11.18
CA ASP A 219 -43.04 -8.53 -12.33
C ASP A 219 -42.33 -8.25 -13.66
N TRP A 220 -41.53 -7.18 -13.69
CA TRP A 220 -40.74 -6.82 -14.85
C TRP A 220 -39.63 -7.85 -15.10
N GLY A 221 -38.93 -8.25 -14.05
CA GLY A 221 -37.91 -9.30 -14.13
C GLY A 221 -38.48 -10.64 -14.59
N ALA A 222 -39.65 -11.05 -14.09
CA ALA A 222 -40.34 -12.26 -14.51
C ALA A 222 -40.74 -12.20 -16.00
N ALA A 223 -41.21 -11.04 -16.49
CA ALA A 223 -41.51 -10.86 -17.90
C ALA A 223 -40.24 -10.95 -18.77
N CYS A 224 -39.12 -10.37 -18.33
CA CYS A 224 -37.83 -10.52 -19.01
C CYS A 224 -37.32 -11.98 -19.00
N ALA A 225 -37.46 -12.69 -17.88
CA ALA A 225 -37.12 -14.12 -17.78
C ALA A 225 -37.92 -14.94 -18.80
N ALA A 226 -39.23 -14.70 -18.93
CA ALA A 226 -40.07 -15.38 -19.91
C ALA A 226 -39.61 -15.12 -21.36
N GLN A 227 -39.20 -13.88 -21.68
CA GLN A 227 -38.70 -13.52 -23.01
C GLN A 227 -37.38 -14.21 -23.34
N VAL A 228 -36.42 -14.25 -22.41
CA VAL A 228 -35.11 -14.86 -22.67
C VAL A 228 -35.18 -16.38 -22.67
N LEU A 229 -36.03 -16.99 -21.84
CA LEU A 229 -36.21 -18.44 -21.81
C LEU A 229 -36.97 -18.95 -23.05
N ALA A 230 -37.86 -18.13 -23.63
CA ALA A 230 -38.67 -18.48 -24.80
C ALA A 230 -39.33 -19.88 -24.69
N GLY A 231 -39.86 -20.20 -23.50
CA GLY A 231 -40.51 -21.48 -23.21
C GLY A 231 -39.59 -22.58 -22.66
N GLN A 232 -38.27 -22.35 -22.56
CA GLN A 232 -37.35 -23.29 -21.92
C GLN A 232 -37.46 -23.25 -20.38
N PRO A 233 -37.11 -24.35 -19.68
CA PRO A 233 -37.09 -24.37 -18.22
C PRO A 233 -36.06 -23.38 -17.65
N ALA A 234 -36.41 -22.65 -16.59
CA ALA A 234 -35.52 -21.67 -15.95
C ALA A 234 -34.16 -22.24 -15.52
N ALA A 235 -34.10 -23.55 -15.21
CA ALA A 235 -32.90 -24.26 -14.81
C ALA A 235 -31.74 -24.14 -15.84
N VAL A 236 -32.04 -24.02 -17.14
CA VAL A 236 -31.01 -23.92 -18.19
C VAL A 236 -30.20 -22.61 -18.14
N MET A 237 -30.75 -21.59 -17.47
CA MET A 237 -30.14 -20.27 -17.30
C MET A 237 -29.91 -19.91 -15.83
N SER A 238 -30.10 -20.84 -14.90
CA SER A 238 -29.99 -20.60 -13.46
C SER A 238 -28.71 -21.23 -12.92
N PRO A 239 -27.55 -20.56 -13.03
CA PRO A 239 -26.25 -21.15 -12.68
C PRO A 239 -26.12 -21.53 -11.21
N LEU A 240 -26.99 -21.03 -10.32
CA LEU A 240 -27.02 -21.44 -8.91
C LEU A 240 -27.21 -22.96 -8.73
N HIS A 241 -27.90 -23.60 -9.67
CA HIS A 241 -28.22 -25.03 -9.62
C HIS A 241 -27.19 -25.92 -10.35
N ALA A 242 -26.16 -25.32 -10.95
CA ALA A 242 -25.11 -26.04 -11.64
C ALA A 242 -24.01 -26.54 -10.68
N ASP A 243 -23.18 -27.48 -11.13
CA ASP A 243 -21.96 -27.82 -10.41
C ASP A 243 -20.98 -26.65 -10.50
N LEU A 244 -20.66 -26.01 -9.37
CA LEU A 244 -19.76 -24.84 -9.30
C LEU A 244 -18.29 -25.22 -9.08
N ARG A 245 -17.96 -26.50 -8.91
CA ARG A 245 -16.58 -26.93 -8.62
C ARG A 245 -15.63 -26.59 -9.78
N GLY A 246 -14.40 -26.19 -9.43
CA GLY A 246 -13.37 -25.87 -10.41
C GLY A 246 -13.53 -24.50 -11.08
N LEU A 247 -14.49 -23.68 -10.66
CA LEU A 247 -14.54 -22.28 -11.06
C LEU A 247 -13.33 -21.48 -10.49
N PRO A 248 -12.91 -20.40 -11.16
CA PRO A 248 -11.83 -19.56 -10.66
C PRO A 248 -12.28 -18.75 -9.44
N PRO A 249 -11.36 -18.04 -8.74
CA PRO A 249 -11.72 -17.19 -7.63
C PRO A 249 -12.83 -16.18 -7.97
N VAL A 250 -13.73 -15.91 -7.03
CA VAL A 250 -14.90 -15.04 -7.20
C VAL A 250 -14.86 -13.89 -6.21
N LEU A 251 -15.12 -12.67 -6.68
CA LEU A 251 -15.55 -11.56 -5.85
C LEU A 251 -17.05 -11.34 -6.06
N LEU A 252 -17.81 -11.45 -4.98
CA LEU A 252 -19.26 -11.26 -4.96
C LEU A 252 -19.59 -9.99 -4.17
N GLN A 253 -20.31 -9.05 -4.79
CA GLN A 253 -20.73 -7.80 -4.14
C GLN A 253 -22.21 -7.53 -4.36
N PHE A 254 -22.97 -7.35 -3.28
CA PHE A 254 -24.40 -7.06 -3.33
C PHE A 254 -24.81 -6.19 -2.14
N GLY A 255 -26.03 -5.66 -2.15
CA GLY A 255 -26.60 -4.81 -1.11
C GLY A 255 -27.64 -5.51 -0.25
N THR A 256 -28.04 -4.86 0.84
CA THR A 256 -29.17 -5.32 1.69
C THR A 256 -30.53 -4.87 1.17
N ASP A 257 -30.57 -3.80 0.39
CA ASP A 257 -31.81 -3.16 -0.05
C ASP A 257 -32.12 -3.53 -1.52
N GLU A 258 -31.86 -4.77 -1.91
CA GLU A 258 -32.07 -5.25 -3.28
C GLU A 258 -32.87 -6.55 -3.36
N LEU A 259 -33.64 -6.71 -4.45
CA LEU A 259 -34.49 -7.89 -4.67
C LEU A 259 -33.70 -9.21 -4.80
N LEU A 260 -32.42 -9.16 -5.20
CA LEU A 260 -31.58 -10.34 -5.39
C LEU A 260 -30.67 -10.64 -4.19
N HIS A 261 -30.93 -10.01 -3.03
CA HIS A 261 -30.14 -10.17 -1.81
C HIS A 261 -29.98 -11.65 -1.43
N ASP A 262 -31.09 -12.39 -1.38
CA ASP A 262 -31.09 -13.81 -1.01
C ASP A 262 -30.34 -14.67 -2.02
N GLN A 263 -30.38 -14.31 -3.30
CA GLN A 263 -29.59 -15.01 -4.33
C GLN A 263 -28.08 -14.78 -4.13
N GLY A 264 -27.66 -13.60 -3.68
CA GLY A 264 -26.27 -13.33 -3.29
C GLY A 264 -25.82 -14.25 -2.14
N HIS A 265 -26.65 -14.39 -1.11
CA HIS A 265 -26.38 -15.33 0.00
C HIS A 265 -26.35 -16.79 -0.46
N ALA A 266 -27.31 -17.21 -1.28
CA ALA A 266 -27.38 -18.58 -1.79
C ALA A 266 -26.16 -18.92 -2.66
N LEU A 267 -25.76 -18.01 -3.56
CA LEU A 267 -24.57 -18.21 -4.40
C LEU A 267 -23.29 -18.29 -3.57
N HIS A 268 -23.13 -17.44 -2.55
CA HIS A 268 -21.98 -17.53 -1.64
C HIS A 268 -21.88 -18.92 -1.01
N ALA A 269 -22.99 -19.39 -0.41
CA ALA A 269 -23.05 -20.71 0.21
C ALA A 269 -22.74 -21.84 -0.79
N ALA A 270 -23.26 -21.74 -2.02
CA ALA A 270 -23.00 -22.72 -3.07
C ALA A 270 -21.52 -22.73 -3.52
N LEU A 271 -20.89 -21.57 -3.68
CA LEU A 271 -19.48 -21.44 -4.03
C LEU A 271 -18.57 -22.00 -2.92
N GLU A 272 -18.89 -21.71 -1.65
CA GLU A 272 -18.18 -22.26 -0.49
C GLU A 272 -18.29 -23.79 -0.43
N ALA A 273 -19.51 -24.32 -0.60
CA ALA A 273 -19.76 -25.75 -0.62
C ALA A 273 -19.00 -26.46 -1.76
N ALA A 274 -18.81 -25.76 -2.88
CA ALA A 274 -18.03 -26.23 -4.03
C ALA A 274 -16.50 -26.05 -3.87
N GLY A 275 -16.03 -25.44 -2.78
CA GLY A 275 -14.60 -25.19 -2.53
C GLY A 275 -13.99 -24.11 -3.42
N VAL A 276 -14.81 -23.23 -4.00
CA VAL A 276 -14.34 -22.11 -4.83
C VAL A 276 -13.89 -20.96 -3.93
N PRO A 277 -12.68 -20.40 -4.12
CA PRO A 277 -12.24 -19.23 -3.36
C PRO A 277 -13.17 -18.03 -3.62
N VAL A 278 -13.92 -17.60 -2.61
CA VAL A 278 -14.88 -16.50 -2.72
C VAL A 278 -14.60 -15.40 -1.69
N ASP A 279 -14.47 -14.15 -2.17
CA ASP A 279 -14.58 -12.95 -1.35
C ASP A 279 -16.01 -12.42 -1.52
N ALA A 280 -16.82 -12.36 -0.47
CA ALA A 280 -18.18 -11.82 -0.55
C ALA A 280 -18.38 -10.59 0.35
N GLU A 281 -19.04 -9.57 -0.19
CA GLU A 281 -19.28 -8.29 0.49
C GLU A 281 -20.76 -7.89 0.36
N CYS A 282 -21.43 -7.76 1.50
CA CYS A 282 -22.80 -7.24 1.58
C CYS A 282 -22.78 -5.78 2.03
N TYR A 283 -23.33 -4.88 1.21
CA TYR A 283 -23.32 -3.45 1.47
C TYR A 283 -24.64 -2.98 2.08
N GLN A 284 -24.55 -2.55 3.32
CA GLN A 284 -25.68 -2.08 4.10
C GLN A 284 -26.35 -0.84 3.47
N GLN A 285 -27.67 -0.88 3.40
CA GLN A 285 -28.53 0.19 2.85
C GLN A 285 -28.21 0.52 1.38
N ARG A 286 -27.78 -0.47 0.60
CA ARG A 286 -27.52 -0.32 -0.84
C ARG A 286 -28.50 -1.15 -1.65
N TRP A 287 -28.97 -0.56 -2.75
CA TRP A 287 -29.91 -1.16 -3.70
C TRP A 287 -29.18 -1.93 -4.80
N HIS A 288 -29.97 -2.56 -5.67
CA HIS A 288 -29.49 -3.40 -6.76
C HIS A 288 -28.47 -2.66 -7.65
N VAL A 289 -27.29 -3.25 -7.84
CA VAL A 289 -26.18 -2.70 -8.65
C VAL A 289 -25.84 -1.23 -8.32
N PHE A 290 -25.76 -0.90 -7.03
CA PHE A 290 -25.39 0.44 -6.58
C PHE A 290 -24.01 0.91 -7.11
N GLN A 291 -23.17 -0.01 -7.58
CA GLN A 291 -21.85 0.22 -8.17
C GLN A 291 -21.92 1.08 -9.44
N LEU A 292 -23.05 1.11 -10.17
CA LEU A 292 -23.27 2.00 -11.32
C LEU A 292 -23.08 3.48 -10.98
N HIS A 293 -23.19 3.85 -9.70
CA HIS A 293 -22.96 5.20 -9.17
C HIS A 293 -21.50 5.49 -8.81
N ALA A 294 -20.54 4.69 -9.29
CA ALA A 294 -19.13 4.99 -9.14
C ALA A 294 -18.81 6.41 -9.66
N GLY A 295 -18.04 7.17 -8.88
CA GLY A 295 -17.74 8.58 -9.06
C GLY A 295 -18.74 9.56 -8.43
N GLN A 296 -19.90 9.07 -8.01
CA GLN A 296 -20.96 9.88 -7.41
C GLN A 296 -21.18 9.47 -5.95
N MET A 297 -20.96 8.19 -5.64
CA MET A 297 -21.19 7.63 -4.32
C MET A 297 -19.97 6.89 -3.77
N ARG A 298 -19.58 7.23 -2.53
CA ARG A 298 -18.37 6.68 -1.90
C ARG A 298 -18.40 5.15 -1.74
N SER A 299 -19.53 4.56 -1.37
CA SER A 299 -19.65 3.11 -1.27
C SER A 299 -19.44 2.41 -2.61
N ALA A 300 -19.91 2.99 -3.72
CA ALA A 300 -19.66 2.48 -5.07
C ALA A 300 -18.17 2.60 -5.44
N ASP A 301 -17.52 3.73 -5.14
CA ASP A 301 -16.08 3.90 -5.34
C ASP A 301 -15.25 2.93 -4.50
N ASP A 302 -15.65 2.66 -3.25
CA ASP A 302 -15.00 1.72 -2.35
C ASP A 302 -15.15 0.27 -2.89
N ALA A 303 -16.35 -0.11 -3.38
CA ALA A 303 -16.61 -1.41 -4.00
C ALA A 303 -15.75 -1.63 -5.24
N LEU A 304 -15.66 -0.63 -6.12
CA LEU A 304 -14.85 -0.69 -7.33
C LEU A 304 -13.34 -0.80 -7.02
N ARG A 305 -12.85 -0.08 -6.00
CA ARG A 305 -11.45 -0.20 -5.56
C ARG A 305 -11.11 -1.59 -5.02
N ARG A 306 -12.05 -2.22 -4.29
CA ARG A 306 -11.90 -3.61 -3.81
C ARG A 306 -11.91 -4.61 -4.96
N ALA A 307 -12.76 -4.39 -5.96
CA ALA A 307 -12.76 -5.18 -7.19
C ALA A 307 -11.43 -5.06 -7.94
N ALA A 308 -10.88 -3.86 -8.10
CA ALA A 308 -9.57 -3.68 -8.71
C ALA A 308 -8.46 -4.40 -7.93
N ALA A 309 -8.48 -4.33 -6.60
CA ALA A 309 -7.52 -5.05 -5.74
C ALA A 309 -7.64 -6.57 -5.87
N PHE A 310 -8.87 -7.11 -5.92
CA PHE A 310 -9.13 -8.52 -6.21
C PHE A 310 -8.55 -8.92 -7.57
N MET A 311 -8.85 -8.16 -8.62
CA MET A 311 -8.37 -8.41 -9.98
C MET A 311 -6.83 -8.40 -10.05
N HIS A 312 -6.17 -7.45 -9.38
CA HIS A 312 -4.71 -7.39 -9.30
C HIS A 312 -4.07 -8.56 -8.56
N ARG A 313 -4.81 -9.19 -7.65
CA ARG A 313 -4.37 -10.33 -6.85
C ARG A 313 -4.47 -11.65 -7.61
N VAL A 314 -5.55 -11.83 -8.39
CA VAL A 314 -5.80 -13.08 -9.12
C VAL A 314 -5.12 -13.12 -10.50
N LEU A 315 -4.86 -11.95 -11.10
CA LEU A 315 -4.10 -11.90 -12.33
C LEU A 315 -2.63 -12.29 -12.11
N PRO A 316 -2.03 -13.06 -13.03
CA PRO A 316 -0.60 -13.31 -12.99
C PRO A 316 0.14 -11.98 -13.10
N ALA A 317 1.20 -11.83 -12.31
CA ALA A 317 1.95 -10.57 -12.31
C ALA A 317 2.74 -10.33 -13.60
N GLY A 318 2.87 -11.32 -14.48
CA GLY A 318 3.77 -11.28 -15.65
C GLY A 318 3.13 -10.61 -16.86
N MET A 319 3.80 -9.58 -17.40
CA MET A 319 3.48 -9.02 -18.73
C MET A 319 4.33 -9.56 -19.87
N GLY A 320 5.20 -10.54 -19.60
CA GLY A 320 6.38 -10.69 -20.43
C GLY A 320 7.29 -9.47 -20.30
N GLU A 321 8.34 -9.41 -21.10
CA GLU A 321 9.26 -8.28 -21.07
C GLU A 321 8.55 -7.00 -21.49
N ARG A 322 8.54 -5.98 -20.62
CA ARG A 322 7.99 -4.67 -20.95
C ARG A 322 8.95 -3.53 -20.61
N ASP A 323 8.97 -2.56 -21.53
CA ASP A 323 9.67 -1.31 -21.40
C ASP A 323 8.78 -0.25 -20.75
N HIS A 324 9.33 0.45 -19.76
CA HIS A 324 8.76 1.64 -19.15
C HIS A 324 9.67 2.85 -19.35
N GLU A 325 9.13 4.05 -19.21
CA GLU A 325 9.97 5.25 -19.11
C GLU A 325 10.62 5.32 -17.71
N VAL A 326 9.87 5.08 -16.63
CA VAL A 326 10.41 5.14 -15.25
C VAL A 326 10.01 3.90 -14.43
N ALA A 327 10.99 3.24 -13.81
CA ALA A 327 10.76 2.27 -12.74
C ALA A 327 11.12 2.87 -11.38
N ILE A 328 10.21 2.79 -10.42
CA ILE A 328 10.39 3.26 -9.05
C ILE A 328 10.47 2.05 -8.13
N LEU A 329 11.57 1.88 -7.40
CA LEU A 329 11.69 0.85 -6.38
C LEU A 329 11.23 1.39 -5.02
N GLY A 330 10.14 0.81 -4.50
CA GLY A 330 9.56 1.10 -3.18
C GLY A 330 8.26 1.92 -3.24
N GLY A 331 7.26 1.46 -2.50
CA GLY A 331 5.95 2.08 -2.27
C GLY A 331 5.85 2.82 -0.92
N GLY A 332 6.95 3.44 -0.48
CA GLY A 332 6.96 4.35 0.68
C GLY A 332 6.79 5.83 0.27
N MET A 333 6.92 6.74 1.23
CA MET A 333 6.74 8.19 1.01
C MET A 333 7.57 8.74 -0.18
N SER A 334 8.82 8.29 -0.34
CA SER A 334 9.67 8.70 -1.47
C SER A 334 9.11 8.26 -2.82
N GLY A 335 8.69 7.00 -2.94
CA GLY A 335 8.09 6.45 -4.16
C GLY A 335 6.74 7.10 -4.49
N LEU A 336 5.89 7.33 -3.49
CA LEU A 336 4.65 8.09 -3.67
C LEU A 336 4.92 9.51 -4.16
N ALA A 337 5.90 10.22 -3.56
CA ALA A 337 6.24 11.57 -4.00
C ALA A 337 6.66 11.58 -5.47
N MET A 338 7.56 10.66 -5.87
CA MET A 338 8.01 10.54 -7.25
C MET A 338 6.85 10.26 -8.21
N ALA A 339 5.99 9.27 -7.91
CA ALA A 339 4.86 8.93 -8.76
C ALA A 339 3.86 10.08 -8.92
N LEU A 340 3.54 10.79 -7.83
CA LEU A 340 2.64 11.94 -7.87
C LEU A 340 3.24 13.11 -8.66
N ARG A 341 4.56 13.30 -8.63
CA ARG A 341 5.25 14.30 -9.46
C ARG A 341 5.26 13.90 -10.94
N LEU A 342 5.56 12.64 -11.27
CA LEU A 342 5.47 12.12 -12.65
C LEU A 342 4.07 12.30 -13.24
N GLN A 343 3.04 11.90 -12.50
CA GLN A 343 1.65 12.02 -12.92
C GLN A 343 1.24 13.48 -13.16
N ARG A 344 1.62 14.39 -12.24
CA ARG A 344 1.37 15.84 -12.43
C ARG A 344 2.11 16.43 -13.61
N ALA A 345 3.30 15.91 -13.91
CA ALA A 345 4.12 16.33 -15.03
C ALA A 345 3.62 15.79 -16.38
N GLY A 346 2.60 14.93 -16.40
CA GLY A 346 2.08 14.30 -17.61
C GLY A 346 2.91 13.09 -18.08
N VAL A 347 3.89 12.62 -17.29
CA VAL A 347 4.62 11.38 -17.59
C VAL A 347 3.70 10.21 -17.26
N ARG A 348 3.21 9.54 -18.31
CA ARG A 348 2.20 8.47 -18.19
C ARG A 348 2.79 7.09 -17.95
N ASP A 349 4.03 6.84 -18.38
CA ASP A 349 4.61 5.51 -18.39
C ASP A 349 5.62 5.27 -17.26
N TRP A 350 5.13 4.84 -16.12
CA TRP A 350 5.94 4.49 -14.96
C TRP A 350 5.34 3.36 -14.13
N VAL A 351 6.18 2.61 -13.41
CA VAL A 351 5.76 1.52 -12.53
C VAL A 351 6.44 1.62 -11.17
N ILE A 352 5.69 1.35 -10.10
CA ILE A 352 6.25 1.14 -8.76
C ILE A 352 6.41 -0.36 -8.53
N LEU A 353 7.59 -0.80 -8.14
CA LEU A 353 7.91 -2.17 -7.74
C LEU A 353 8.11 -2.19 -6.22
N GLU A 354 7.32 -2.96 -5.49
CA GLU A 354 7.32 -3.02 -4.02
C GLU A 354 7.34 -4.48 -3.55
N GLN A 355 8.32 -4.82 -2.71
CA GLN A 355 8.51 -6.17 -2.17
C GLN A 355 7.40 -6.58 -1.19
N SER A 356 6.80 -5.60 -0.52
CA SER A 356 5.76 -5.79 0.47
C SER A 356 4.42 -6.07 -0.19
N ALA A 357 3.56 -6.82 0.48
CA ALA A 357 2.19 -7.07 0.03
C ALA A 357 1.28 -5.82 0.05
N GLY A 358 1.76 -4.69 0.60
CA GLY A 358 1.01 -3.46 0.66
C GLY A 358 1.90 -2.21 0.77
N LEU A 359 1.24 -1.06 0.69
CA LEU A 359 1.86 0.25 0.62
C LEU A 359 2.25 0.78 2.01
N GLY A 360 3.39 1.46 2.09
CA GLY A 360 3.72 2.30 3.25
C GLY A 360 5.20 2.39 3.61
N GLY A 361 6.06 1.54 3.04
CA GLY A 361 7.49 1.49 3.33
C GLY A 361 7.76 1.28 4.83
N THR A 362 8.48 2.20 5.47
CA THR A 362 8.73 2.21 6.93
C THR A 362 7.46 1.96 7.75
N TRP A 363 6.33 2.55 7.34
CA TRP A 363 5.05 2.46 8.07
C TRP A 363 4.25 1.19 7.75
N TRP A 364 4.64 0.45 6.71
CA TRP A 364 4.17 -0.92 6.47
C TRP A 364 4.94 -1.93 7.33
N ASP A 365 6.25 -1.77 7.44
CA ASP A 365 7.14 -2.71 8.14
C ASP A 365 7.11 -2.57 9.66
N ASN A 366 7.13 -1.34 10.18
CA ASN A 366 7.26 -1.07 11.60
C ASN A 366 5.88 -1.07 12.27
N ARG A 367 5.45 -2.26 12.73
CA ARG A 367 4.15 -2.51 13.37
C ARG A 367 4.23 -2.78 14.87
N TYR A 368 5.38 -2.52 15.48
CA TYR A 368 5.57 -2.71 16.91
C TYR A 368 4.70 -1.73 17.73
N PRO A 369 4.27 -2.09 18.95
CA PRO A 369 3.47 -1.23 19.80
C PRO A 369 4.15 0.12 20.06
N GLY A 370 3.41 1.23 19.91
CA GLY A 370 3.90 2.59 20.13
C GLY A 370 4.65 3.22 18.96
N ALA A 371 4.82 2.51 17.83
CA ALA A 371 5.45 3.04 16.62
C ALA A 371 4.74 4.31 16.12
N GLN A 372 5.49 5.41 16.01
CA GLN A 372 4.94 6.74 15.68
C GLN A 372 6.00 7.66 15.06
N VAL A 373 5.55 8.74 14.43
CA VAL A 373 6.46 9.79 13.93
C VAL A 373 7.04 10.61 15.07
N ASP A 374 8.28 11.09 14.90
CA ASP A 374 9.02 11.88 15.88
C ASP A 374 9.04 13.39 15.56
N VAL A 375 8.40 13.79 14.46
CA VAL A 375 8.11 15.18 14.09
C VAL A 375 6.59 15.38 14.04
N PRO A 376 6.08 16.61 14.24
CA PRO A 376 4.66 16.89 14.13
C PRO A 376 4.07 16.42 12.80
N ALA A 377 2.93 15.72 12.83
CA ALA A 377 2.25 15.13 11.69
C ALA A 377 1.95 16.13 10.55
N PRO A 378 1.61 17.42 10.80
CA PRO A 378 1.53 18.42 9.73
C PRO A 378 2.86 18.65 8.98
N ALA A 379 4.01 18.50 9.64
CA ALA A 379 5.34 18.52 9.02
C ALA A 379 5.68 17.19 8.32
N TYR A 380 4.99 16.10 8.65
CA TYR A 380 5.12 14.77 8.04
C TYR A 380 3.95 14.41 7.09
N SER A 381 3.40 15.41 6.40
CA SER A 381 2.54 15.21 5.22
C SER A 381 3.15 15.92 3.99
N PHE A 382 2.78 15.54 2.78
CA PHE A 382 3.21 16.28 1.59
C PHE A 382 2.65 17.69 1.60
N SER A 383 3.46 18.66 1.17
CA SER A 383 3.09 20.09 1.10
C SER A 383 1.85 20.34 0.26
N PHE A 384 1.67 19.55 -0.80
CA PHE A 384 0.56 19.61 -1.75
C PHE A 384 -0.64 18.74 -1.38
N ALA A 385 -0.56 17.98 -0.29
CA ALA A 385 -1.61 17.08 0.16
C ALA A 385 -1.65 17.00 1.70
N PRO A 386 -1.98 18.11 2.39
CA PRO A 386 -2.15 18.08 3.83
C PRO A 386 -3.25 17.10 4.24
N ASN A 387 -3.13 16.54 5.45
CA ASN A 387 -4.09 15.56 5.98
C ASN A 387 -4.94 16.18 7.10
N PRO A 388 -6.24 16.47 6.87
CA PRO A 388 -7.12 17.03 7.88
C PRO A 388 -7.62 15.99 8.90
N ARG A 389 -7.20 14.73 8.75
CA ARG A 389 -7.65 13.61 9.58
C ARG A 389 -6.67 13.21 10.66
N TRP A 390 -5.59 13.95 10.86
CA TRP A 390 -4.68 13.70 11.97
C TRP A 390 -5.44 13.74 13.30
N THR A 391 -5.28 12.69 14.10
CA THR A 391 -5.91 12.54 15.41
C THR A 391 -5.00 13.02 16.52
N HIS A 392 -3.68 12.95 16.33
CA HIS A 392 -2.65 13.40 17.25
C HIS A 392 -1.60 14.25 16.53
N ARG A 393 -0.92 15.12 17.30
CA ARG A 393 0.18 15.92 16.76
C ARG A 393 1.35 15.03 16.34
N PHE A 394 1.61 13.95 17.05
CA PHE A 394 2.54 12.92 16.62
C PHE A 394 1.72 11.68 16.26
N ALA A 395 1.54 11.47 14.97
CA ALA A 395 0.68 10.41 14.44
C ALA A 395 1.32 9.02 14.61
N ASP A 396 0.50 8.04 14.94
CA ASP A 396 0.95 6.65 15.03
C ASP A 396 1.15 6.04 13.63
N ALA A 397 1.95 4.98 13.57
CA ALA A 397 2.29 4.28 12.33
C ALA A 397 1.07 3.89 11.47
N PRO A 398 -0.03 3.31 12.03
CA PRO A 398 -1.21 2.99 11.24
C PRO A 398 -1.89 4.22 10.62
N GLU A 399 -1.87 5.36 11.32
CA GLU A 399 -2.48 6.59 10.84
C GLU A 399 -1.72 7.18 9.64
N ILE A 400 -0.39 7.12 9.69
CA ILE A 400 0.50 7.55 8.60
C ILE A 400 0.40 6.60 7.41
N GLN A 401 0.35 5.29 7.65
CA GLN A 401 0.10 4.31 6.60
C GLN A 401 -1.26 4.56 5.93
N ALA A 402 -2.31 4.83 6.72
CA ALA A 402 -3.62 5.16 6.18
C ALA A 402 -3.62 6.47 5.39
N TYR A 403 -2.80 7.47 5.76
CA TYR A 403 -2.58 8.66 4.94
C TYR A 403 -1.98 8.33 3.57
N GLN A 404 -0.94 7.49 3.52
CA GLN A 404 -0.33 7.04 2.26
C GLN A 404 -1.33 6.28 1.38
N GLN A 405 -2.08 5.33 1.96
CA GLN A 405 -3.08 4.57 1.22
C GLN A 405 -4.14 5.47 0.62
N ARG A 406 -4.68 6.42 1.39
CA ARG A 406 -5.68 7.37 0.88
C ARG A 406 -5.16 8.23 -0.27
N LEU A 407 -3.87 8.59 -0.24
CA LEU A 407 -3.26 9.32 -1.36
C LEU A 407 -3.10 8.44 -2.59
N ALA A 408 -2.64 7.20 -2.41
CA ALA A 408 -2.54 6.25 -3.51
C ALA A 408 -3.90 6.01 -4.17
N ASP A 409 -4.94 5.79 -3.37
CA ASP A 409 -6.31 5.61 -3.85
C ASP A 409 -6.84 6.84 -4.57
N LYS A 410 -6.67 8.04 -3.99
CA LYS A 410 -7.11 9.31 -4.59
C LYS A 410 -6.49 9.56 -5.96
N HIS A 411 -5.25 9.09 -6.16
CA HIS A 411 -4.49 9.30 -7.38
C HIS A 411 -4.44 8.06 -8.30
N HIS A 412 -5.19 7.00 -7.98
CA HIS A 412 -5.26 5.75 -8.73
C HIS A 412 -3.90 5.07 -8.93
N LEU A 413 -3.00 5.20 -7.94
CA LEU A 413 -1.67 4.61 -8.01
C LEU A 413 -1.63 3.07 -7.95
N PRO A 414 -2.57 2.34 -7.29
CA PRO A 414 -2.56 0.87 -7.29
C PRO A 414 -2.50 0.25 -8.70
N ALA A 415 -3.18 0.86 -9.68
CA ALA A 415 -3.12 0.49 -11.10
C ALA A 415 -1.71 0.56 -11.72
N ARG A 416 -0.75 1.18 -11.02
CA ARG A 416 0.64 1.41 -11.45
C ARG A 416 1.67 0.79 -10.49
N MET A 417 1.23 0.01 -9.51
CA MET A 417 2.07 -0.62 -8.49
C MET A 417 2.09 -2.12 -8.68
N ARG A 418 3.25 -2.77 -8.58
CA ARG A 418 3.41 -4.22 -8.49
C ARG A 418 3.91 -4.57 -7.10
N LEU A 419 2.97 -4.96 -6.24
CA LEU A 419 3.20 -5.34 -4.84
C LEU A 419 3.65 -6.81 -4.76
N GLY A 420 4.35 -7.17 -3.69
CA GLY A 420 4.90 -8.52 -3.50
C GLY A 420 5.97 -8.91 -4.52
N ARG A 421 6.65 -7.92 -5.13
CA ARG A 421 7.68 -8.15 -6.16
C ARG A 421 8.98 -7.49 -5.74
N ARG A 422 10.01 -8.29 -5.50
CA ARG A 422 11.35 -7.82 -5.18
C ARG A 422 12.20 -7.78 -6.45
N ILE A 423 12.94 -6.69 -6.65
CA ILE A 423 14.00 -6.65 -7.66
C ILE A 423 15.23 -7.34 -7.08
N THR A 424 15.81 -8.30 -7.80
CA THR A 424 17.03 -9.02 -7.40
C THR A 424 18.27 -8.48 -8.08
N GLU A 425 18.14 -7.95 -9.29
CA GLU A 425 19.25 -7.43 -10.10
C GLU A 425 18.79 -6.24 -10.94
N ALA A 426 19.66 -5.25 -11.12
CA ALA A 426 19.47 -4.12 -12.01
C ALA A 426 20.75 -3.88 -12.81
N ARG A 427 20.69 -4.00 -14.14
CA ARG A 427 21.84 -3.81 -15.03
C ARG A 427 21.56 -2.70 -16.03
N PHE A 428 22.49 -1.76 -16.19
CA PHE A 428 22.39 -0.73 -17.20
C PHE A 428 22.87 -1.25 -18.56
N ASP A 429 22.02 -1.14 -19.58
CA ASP A 429 22.36 -1.31 -20.98
C ASP A 429 22.70 0.06 -21.57
N ALA A 430 23.98 0.29 -21.82
CA ALA A 430 24.47 1.55 -22.37
C ALA A 430 24.07 1.77 -23.84
N THR A 431 23.86 0.70 -24.61
CA THR A 431 23.45 0.78 -26.02
C THR A 431 21.99 1.24 -26.12
N ALA A 432 21.12 0.64 -25.30
CA ALA A 432 19.71 1.02 -25.23
C ALA A 432 19.46 2.29 -24.39
N GLY A 433 20.38 2.62 -23.47
CA GLY A 433 20.21 3.68 -22.48
C GLY A 433 19.13 3.35 -21.44
N ARG A 434 19.01 2.08 -21.07
CA ARG A 434 17.94 1.56 -20.20
C ARG A 434 18.49 0.65 -19.10
N TRP A 435 17.79 0.62 -17.99
CA TRP A 435 17.96 -0.36 -16.92
C TRP A 435 17.15 -1.61 -17.22
N VAL A 436 17.77 -2.77 -17.06
CA VAL A 436 17.16 -4.10 -17.10
C VAL A 436 17.05 -4.60 -15.66
N LEU A 437 15.81 -4.76 -15.18
CA LEU A 437 15.49 -5.08 -13.79
C LEU A 437 14.93 -6.50 -13.72
N ARG A 438 15.62 -7.40 -13.04
CA ARG A 438 15.17 -8.78 -12.81
C ARG A 438 14.40 -8.89 -11.50
N LEU A 439 13.21 -9.46 -11.55
CA LEU A 439 12.37 -9.70 -10.39
C LEU A 439 12.61 -11.09 -9.80
N ASP A 440 12.23 -11.26 -8.54
CA ASP A 440 12.23 -12.55 -7.82
C ASP A 440 11.36 -13.63 -8.49
N SER A 441 10.37 -13.23 -9.28
CA SER A 441 9.57 -14.13 -10.11
C SER A 441 10.29 -14.67 -11.35
N GLY A 442 11.47 -14.16 -11.67
CA GLY A 442 12.19 -14.43 -12.92
C GLY A 442 11.80 -13.50 -14.09
N GLU A 443 10.83 -12.61 -13.90
CA GLU A 443 10.43 -11.63 -14.92
C GLU A 443 11.44 -10.49 -15.04
N THR A 444 11.54 -9.95 -16.27
CA THR A 444 12.37 -8.78 -16.57
C THR A 444 11.51 -7.56 -16.88
N VAL A 445 11.81 -6.45 -16.20
CA VAL A 445 11.24 -5.12 -16.48
C VAL A 445 12.36 -4.22 -17.00
N ARG A 446 12.15 -3.55 -18.14
CA ARG A 446 13.11 -2.57 -18.65
C ARG A 446 12.60 -1.16 -18.39
N ALA A 447 13.48 -0.23 -18.01
CA ALA A 447 13.09 1.16 -17.80
C ALA A 447 14.19 2.12 -18.23
N ARG A 448 13.85 3.25 -18.84
CA ARG A 448 14.88 4.28 -19.15
C ARG A 448 15.50 4.86 -17.88
N TYR A 449 14.66 5.21 -16.92
CA TYR A 449 15.07 5.75 -15.63
C TYR A 449 14.75 4.79 -14.48
N PHE A 450 15.70 4.64 -13.56
CA PHE A 450 15.54 3.83 -12.36
C PHE A 450 15.61 4.72 -11.12
N VAL A 451 14.51 4.84 -10.39
CA VAL A 451 14.41 5.64 -9.17
C VAL A 451 14.41 4.72 -7.96
N TYR A 452 15.50 4.74 -7.20
CA TYR A 452 15.67 3.99 -5.97
C TYR A 452 15.09 4.76 -4.79
N SER A 453 14.03 4.24 -4.14
CA SER A 453 13.27 4.99 -3.14
C SER A 453 13.02 4.25 -1.81
N THR A 454 13.82 3.23 -1.50
CA THR A 454 13.63 2.42 -0.27
C THR A 454 14.00 3.15 1.02
N GLY A 455 14.76 4.25 0.92
CA GLY A 455 15.35 4.95 2.07
C GLY A 455 16.43 4.14 2.80
N PRO A 456 17.09 4.74 3.82
CA PRO A 456 18.22 4.13 4.51
C PRO A 456 17.86 3.15 5.64
N LEU A 457 16.60 3.07 6.07
CA LEU A 457 16.18 2.35 7.28
C LEU A 457 15.19 1.23 6.96
N SER A 458 15.60 0.30 6.08
CA SER A 458 14.76 -0.81 5.60
C SER A 458 15.28 -2.19 5.98
N GLN A 459 16.60 -2.38 6.06
CA GLN A 459 17.23 -3.66 6.39
C GLN A 459 17.49 -3.78 7.90
N PRO A 460 16.79 -4.68 8.63
CA PRO A 460 16.97 -4.82 10.07
C PRO A 460 18.38 -5.35 10.39
N ARG A 461 19.01 -4.77 11.42
CA ARG A 461 20.30 -5.25 11.92
C ARG A 461 20.11 -6.01 13.22
N TRP A 462 20.23 -7.33 13.16
CA TRP A 462 20.30 -8.15 14.37
C TRP A 462 21.60 -7.87 15.15
N PRO A 463 21.57 -7.95 16.49
CA PRO A 463 22.78 -7.80 17.28
C PRO A 463 23.74 -8.96 17.01
N ASP A 464 25.01 -8.64 16.83
CA ASP A 464 26.07 -9.65 16.74
C ASP A 464 26.46 -10.08 18.17
N LEU A 465 25.75 -11.10 18.68
CA LEU A 465 25.94 -11.65 20.01
C LEU A 465 26.11 -13.17 19.93
N PRO A 466 27.14 -13.75 20.56
CA PRO A 466 27.29 -15.21 20.62
C PRO A 466 26.05 -15.87 21.21
N GLY A 467 25.63 -17.00 20.62
CA GLY A 467 24.49 -17.79 21.09
C GLY A 467 23.11 -17.22 20.76
N LEU A 468 23.00 -16.17 19.94
CA LEU A 468 21.68 -15.59 19.56
C LEU A 468 20.73 -16.63 18.95
N GLY A 469 21.27 -17.64 18.26
CA GLY A 469 20.54 -18.79 17.73
C GLY A 469 19.99 -19.76 18.79
N ASP A 470 20.58 -19.77 19.98
CA ASP A 470 20.35 -20.81 21.00
C ASP A 470 19.18 -20.48 21.93
N PHE A 471 18.71 -19.22 21.93
CA PHE A 471 17.60 -18.77 22.76
C PHE A 471 16.31 -19.53 22.45
N GLN A 472 15.75 -20.19 23.45
CA GLN A 472 14.55 -21.04 23.30
C GLN A 472 13.25 -20.23 23.34
N GLY A 473 13.29 -18.98 23.81
CA GLY A 473 12.15 -18.08 23.81
C GLY A 473 11.90 -17.40 22.47
N GLN A 474 10.91 -16.51 22.43
CA GLN A 474 10.56 -15.79 21.20
C GLN A 474 11.57 -14.69 20.89
N ARG A 475 12.14 -14.69 19.68
CA ARG A 475 13.01 -13.60 19.19
C ARG A 475 12.23 -12.69 18.25
N LEU A 476 12.23 -11.40 18.54
CA LEU A 476 11.53 -10.38 17.76
C LEU A 476 12.52 -9.29 17.35
N HIS A 477 12.42 -8.81 16.11
CA HIS A 477 13.03 -7.54 15.70
C HIS A 477 11.91 -6.54 15.42
N THR A 478 12.06 -5.30 15.88
CA THR A 478 10.97 -4.31 15.81
C THR A 478 10.52 -4.00 14.39
N ALA A 479 11.43 -4.04 13.42
CA ALA A 479 11.11 -3.86 11.99
C ALA A 479 10.40 -5.05 11.33
N ARG A 480 10.27 -6.19 12.00
CA ARG A 480 9.59 -7.41 11.52
C ARG A 480 8.65 -7.94 12.60
N TRP A 481 7.81 -7.03 13.11
CA TRP A 481 6.90 -7.33 14.21
C TRP A 481 5.76 -8.24 13.75
N PRO A 482 5.55 -9.42 14.37
CA PRO A 482 4.49 -10.32 13.95
C PRO A 482 3.11 -9.78 14.33
N GLN A 483 2.13 -10.01 13.47
CA GLN A 483 0.75 -9.62 13.72
C GLN A 483 0.19 -10.42 14.91
N GLY A 484 -0.36 -9.72 15.90
CA GLY A 484 -1.00 -10.36 17.07
C GLY A 484 -0.03 -10.93 18.11
N ALA A 485 1.24 -10.49 18.13
CA ALA A 485 2.18 -10.86 19.19
C ALA A 485 1.60 -10.55 20.58
N ARG A 486 1.47 -11.57 21.43
CA ARG A 486 0.97 -11.43 22.82
C ARG A 486 2.16 -11.45 23.77
N LEU A 487 2.41 -10.31 24.42
CA LEU A 487 3.56 -10.13 25.31
C LEU A 487 3.15 -9.83 26.77
N GLU A 488 1.85 -9.80 27.04
CA GLU A 488 1.31 -9.53 28.37
C GLU A 488 1.70 -10.63 29.35
N GLY A 489 2.11 -10.26 30.56
CA GLY A 489 2.51 -11.18 31.62
C GLY A 489 3.84 -11.91 31.38
N LEU A 490 4.60 -11.55 30.33
CA LEU A 490 5.88 -12.20 30.02
C LEU A 490 7.08 -11.43 30.57
N ARG A 491 8.22 -12.13 30.70
CA ARG A 491 9.54 -11.54 30.95
C ARG A 491 10.17 -11.15 29.61
N ILE A 492 10.27 -9.85 29.37
CA ILE A 492 10.69 -9.29 28.09
C ILE A 492 12.06 -8.63 28.25
N GLY A 493 13.01 -8.98 27.38
CA GLY A 493 14.28 -8.28 27.24
C GLY A 493 14.27 -7.41 26.00
N VAL A 494 14.63 -6.13 26.12
CA VAL A 494 14.76 -5.20 24.98
C VAL A 494 16.22 -4.80 24.82
N ILE A 495 16.85 -5.17 23.71
CA ILE A 495 18.21 -4.74 23.36
C ILE A 495 18.13 -3.45 22.54
N GLY A 496 18.76 -2.39 23.04
CA GLY A 496 18.85 -1.09 22.38
C GLY A 496 17.90 -0.05 22.98
N THR A 497 18.32 1.22 22.93
CA THR A 497 17.62 2.36 23.56
C THR A 497 17.41 3.55 22.61
N GLY A 498 17.44 3.31 21.30
CA GLY A 498 17.19 4.34 20.28
C GLY A 498 15.71 4.77 20.21
N SER A 499 15.35 5.54 19.17
CA SER A 499 13.98 6.04 18.99
C SER A 499 12.92 4.94 19.08
N THR A 500 13.16 3.80 18.42
CA THR A 500 12.28 2.62 18.48
C THR A 500 12.02 2.15 19.91
N ALA A 501 13.06 2.01 20.73
CA ALA A 501 12.91 1.56 22.10
C ALA A 501 12.17 2.59 22.97
N SER A 502 12.38 3.89 22.72
CA SER A 502 11.67 4.95 23.45
C SER A 502 10.16 4.98 23.22
N GLN A 503 9.72 4.37 22.10
CA GLN A 503 8.32 4.22 21.72
C GLN A 503 7.77 2.88 22.22
N LEU A 504 8.55 1.81 22.09
CA LEU A 504 8.17 0.45 22.46
C LEU A 504 8.12 0.23 23.97
N VAL A 505 9.13 0.69 24.71
CA VAL A 505 9.25 0.44 26.17
C VAL A 505 8.02 0.95 26.93
N PRO A 506 7.51 2.18 26.70
CA PRO A 506 6.26 2.62 27.33
C PRO A 506 5.04 1.76 27.01
N ALA A 507 4.97 1.18 25.81
CA ALA A 507 3.86 0.34 25.40
C ALA A 507 3.94 -1.07 26.01
N LEU A 508 5.15 -1.58 26.33
CA LEU A 508 5.35 -2.91 26.89
C LEU A 508 5.41 -2.93 28.42
N ALA A 509 6.06 -1.94 29.04
CA ALA A 509 6.38 -1.98 30.47
C ALA A 509 5.17 -2.17 31.40
N PRO A 510 3.99 -1.53 31.18
CA PRO A 510 2.85 -1.70 32.07
C PRO A 510 2.27 -3.12 32.09
N ALA A 511 2.39 -3.86 31.00
CA ALA A 511 1.78 -5.18 30.84
C ALA A 511 2.76 -6.35 30.99
N ALA A 512 4.07 -6.08 31.07
CA ALA A 512 5.09 -7.11 31.25
C ALA A 512 5.13 -7.61 32.71
N ALA A 513 5.38 -8.90 32.92
CA ALA A 513 5.71 -9.40 34.26
C ALA A 513 7.08 -8.87 34.73
N ARG A 514 8.02 -8.76 33.79
CA ARG A 514 9.32 -8.10 33.98
C ARG A 514 9.78 -7.53 32.64
N LEU A 515 10.24 -6.29 32.62
CA LEU A 515 10.87 -5.69 31.44
C LEU A 515 12.33 -5.36 31.76
N THR A 516 13.27 -6.00 31.06
CA THR A 516 14.71 -5.71 31.17
C THR A 516 15.18 -4.97 29.92
N VAL A 517 15.66 -3.75 30.06
CA VAL A 517 16.14 -2.91 28.95
C VAL A 517 17.67 -2.87 28.97
N PHE A 518 18.31 -3.41 27.94
CA PHE A 518 19.76 -3.46 27.80
C PHE A 518 20.25 -2.24 27.03
N GLN A 519 20.90 -1.33 27.75
CA GLN A 519 21.38 -0.05 27.24
C GLN A 519 22.90 -0.07 27.07
N ARG A 520 23.35 0.09 25.82
CA ARG A 520 24.77 0.36 25.53
C ARG A 520 25.15 1.82 25.73
N THR A 521 24.29 2.75 25.31
CA THR A 521 24.54 4.20 25.41
C THR A 521 23.22 4.92 25.55
N ALA A 522 23.09 5.79 26.55
CA ALA A 522 21.91 6.65 26.72
C ALA A 522 21.74 7.63 25.56
N ASN A 523 20.50 8.08 25.31
CA ASN A 523 20.18 9.07 24.28
C ASN A 523 19.61 10.35 24.89
N TRP A 524 19.79 11.48 24.21
CA TRP A 524 19.18 12.74 24.61
C TRP A 524 17.66 12.68 24.39
N VAL A 525 16.90 12.81 25.47
CA VAL A 525 15.43 12.81 25.48
C VAL A 525 14.93 14.20 25.87
N LEU A 526 14.09 14.78 25.02
CA LEU A 526 13.41 16.05 25.24
C LEU A 526 11.90 15.83 25.41
N PRO A 527 11.20 16.76 26.10
CA PRO A 527 9.75 16.69 26.25
C PRO A 527 9.07 16.76 24.88
N ARG A 528 8.05 15.95 24.70
CA ARG A 528 7.23 15.93 23.49
C ARG A 528 6.01 16.83 23.70
N LEU A 529 5.83 17.79 22.81
CA LEU A 529 4.65 18.65 22.80
C LEU A 529 3.44 17.93 22.19
N ASP A 530 3.11 16.71 22.60
CA ASP A 530 1.99 15.99 21.99
C ASP A 530 0.63 16.55 22.45
N ARG A 531 -0.38 16.45 21.58
CA ARG A 531 -1.79 16.71 21.93
C ARG A 531 -2.71 15.98 20.96
N ARG A 532 -3.89 15.62 21.45
CA ARG A 532 -4.99 15.17 20.60
C ARG A 532 -5.60 16.35 19.81
N TYR A 533 -5.95 16.10 18.56
CA TYR A 533 -6.69 17.04 17.71
C TYR A 533 -8.20 16.86 17.89
N GLY A 534 -8.89 17.99 18.11
CA GLY A 534 -10.34 18.03 18.27
C GLY A 534 -11.09 18.23 16.95
N ARG A 535 -12.43 18.35 17.03
CA ARG A 535 -13.29 18.60 15.87
C ARG A 535 -12.97 19.92 15.16
N LEU A 536 -12.62 20.96 15.92
CA LEU A 536 -12.24 22.26 15.37
C LEU A 536 -10.93 22.18 14.57
N ASP A 537 -9.91 21.48 15.10
CA ASP A 537 -8.65 21.24 14.38
C ASP A 537 -8.90 20.53 13.05
N ALA A 538 -9.75 19.49 13.08
CA ALA A 538 -10.10 18.71 11.88
C ALA A 538 -10.89 19.52 10.85
N LEU A 539 -11.70 20.50 11.29
CA LEU A 539 -12.42 21.42 10.40
C LEU A 539 -11.47 22.44 9.77
N LEU A 540 -10.68 23.14 10.60
CA LEU A 540 -9.73 24.16 10.16
C LEU A 540 -8.65 23.58 9.23
N SER A 541 -8.19 22.35 9.50
CA SER A 541 -7.20 21.68 8.66
C SER A 541 -7.70 21.34 7.25
N ARG A 542 -9.01 21.48 6.97
CA ARG A 542 -9.56 21.38 5.61
C ARG A 542 -9.37 22.66 4.80
N LEU A 543 -9.08 23.79 5.46
CA LEU A 543 -8.79 25.05 4.82
C LEU A 543 -7.31 25.07 4.41
N PRO A 544 -6.99 25.06 3.10
CA PRO A 544 -5.59 24.94 2.65
C PRO A 544 -4.64 26.00 3.22
N PRO A 545 -5.01 27.30 3.34
CA PRO A 545 -4.12 28.30 3.94
C PRO A 545 -3.79 28.01 5.41
N TYR A 546 -4.79 27.59 6.21
CA TYR A 546 -4.56 27.25 7.62
C TYR A 546 -3.63 26.05 7.76
N ALA A 547 -3.89 24.96 7.01
CA ALA A 547 -3.07 23.77 7.04
C ALA A 547 -1.62 24.06 6.60
N ALA A 548 -1.43 24.90 5.58
CA ALA A 548 -0.12 25.34 5.12
C ALA A 548 0.62 26.16 6.18
N THR A 549 -0.05 27.10 6.84
CA THR A 549 0.53 27.92 7.92
C THR A 549 0.93 27.07 9.12
N VAL A 550 0.08 26.13 9.57
CA VAL A 550 0.42 25.22 10.67
C VAL A 550 1.65 24.38 10.33
N ARG A 551 1.70 23.83 9.11
CA ARG A 551 2.87 23.09 8.62
C ARG A 551 4.11 23.99 8.62
N TRP A 552 4.02 25.19 8.07
CA TRP A 552 5.13 26.13 8.00
C TRP A 552 5.67 26.48 9.39
N LEU A 553 4.81 26.80 10.36
CA LEU A 553 5.20 27.09 11.75
C LEU A 553 5.97 25.93 12.39
N TRP A 554 5.52 24.69 12.20
CA TRP A 554 6.25 23.52 12.71
C TRP A 554 7.60 23.34 12.03
N VAL A 555 7.68 23.56 10.71
CA VAL A 555 8.96 23.53 10.00
C VAL A 555 9.91 24.60 10.56
N GLN A 556 9.45 25.84 10.76
CA GLN A 556 10.29 26.90 11.34
C GLN A 556 10.79 26.56 12.76
N LEU A 557 9.94 25.95 13.59
CA LEU A 557 10.35 25.51 14.93
C LEU A 557 11.45 24.43 14.86
N LEU A 558 11.32 23.46 13.95
CA LEU A 558 12.31 22.40 13.75
C LEU A 558 13.62 22.96 13.19
N GLU A 559 13.56 23.89 12.23
CA GLU A 559 14.72 24.63 11.71
C GLU A 559 15.42 25.43 12.82
N TRP A 560 14.65 26.08 13.70
CA TRP A 560 15.23 26.77 14.85
C TRP A 560 15.96 25.79 15.78
N GLY A 561 15.39 24.60 16.01
CA GLY A 561 16.00 23.53 16.82
C GLY A 561 17.37 23.05 16.30
N ARG A 562 17.63 23.11 14.99
CA ARG A 562 18.95 22.79 14.40
C ARG A 562 20.09 23.61 14.98
N ARG A 563 19.83 24.86 15.35
CA ARG A 563 20.83 25.75 15.98
C ARG A 563 21.32 25.22 17.33
N GLY A 564 20.55 24.35 17.98
CA GLY A 564 20.96 23.72 19.24
C GLY A 564 21.99 22.60 19.09
N PHE A 565 22.35 22.21 17.87
CA PHE A 565 23.33 21.15 17.62
C PHE A 565 24.75 21.69 17.55
N ASP A 566 24.91 22.99 17.29
CA ASP A 566 26.20 23.64 17.20
C ASP A 566 26.71 24.03 18.60
N ASP A 567 28.01 23.93 18.80
CA ASP A 567 28.62 24.25 20.10
C ASP A 567 28.58 25.74 20.45
N GLY A 568 28.53 26.06 21.73
CA GLY A 568 28.52 27.43 22.24
C GLY A 568 27.22 28.23 22.02
N THR A 569 26.23 27.70 21.29
CA THR A 569 25.00 28.46 21.00
C THR A 569 24.07 28.57 22.22
N LEU A 570 23.32 29.69 22.29
CA LEU A 570 22.24 29.86 23.28
C LEU A 570 21.17 28.77 23.15
N ALA A 571 20.86 28.36 21.92
CA ALA A 571 19.91 27.29 21.64
C ALA A 571 20.36 25.96 22.27
N ARG A 572 21.64 25.59 22.15
CA ARG A 572 22.19 24.37 22.75
C ARG A 572 22.10 24.40 24.27
N ARG A 573 22.47 25.52 24.90
CA ARG A 573 22.35 25.71 26.35
C ARG A 573 20.90 25.54 26.82
N GLY A 574 19.95 26.15 26.12
CA GLY A 574 18.52 26.01 26.42
C GLY A 574 18.02 24.57 26.28
N MET A 575 18.38 23.87 25.19
CA MET A 575 17.98 22.48 24.97
C MET A 575 18.58 21.52 26.01
N LEU A 576 19.84 21.72 26.40
CA LEU A 576 20.48 20.95 27.48
C LEU A 576 19.79 21.19 28.83
N ALA A 577 19.45 22.45 29.14
CA ALA A 577 18.71 22.77 30.36
C ALA A 577 17.34 22.07 30.39
N VAL A 578 16.60 22.12 29.28
CA VAL A 578 15.31 21.44 29.13
C VAL A 578 15.45 19.93 29.25
N ALA A 579 16.41 19.30 28.56
CA ALA A 579 16.62 17.85 28.61
C ALA A 579 17.01 17.38 30.02
N ASN A 580 17.90 18.11 30.70
CA ASN A 580 18.31 17.80 32.06
C ASN A 580 17.16 17.99 33.06
N ALA A 581 16.38 19.07 32.93
CA ALA A 581 15.20 19.29 33.77
C ALA A 581 14.14 18.20 33.56
N HIS A 582 13.89 17.80 32.30
CA HIS A 582 12.98 16.71 31.95
C HIS A 582 13.40 15.38 32.62
N ARG A 583 14.69 14.99 32.47
CA ARG A 583 15.24 13.79 33.13
C ARG A 583 15.11 13.85 34.65
N ARG A 584 15.50 14.97 35.28
CA ARG A 584 15.44 15.13 36.74
C ARG A 584 14.02 15.08 37.27
N ARG A 585 13.05 15.64 36.55
CA ARG A 585 11.64 15.67 36.95
C ARG A 585 11.00 14.28 36.89
N GLN A 586 11.39 13.44 35.93
CA GLN A 586 10.74 12.14 35.70
C GLN A 586 11.43 10.96 36.41
N VAL A 587 12.71 11.11 36.79
CA VAL A 587 13.49 10.03 37.41
C VAL A 587 13.98 10.47 38.78
N ALA A 588 13.37 9.92 39.84
CA ALA A 588 13.72 10.23 41.23
C ALA A 588 15.04 9.58 41.68
N ASP A 589 15.33 8.36 41.20
CA ASP A 589 16.56 7.62 41.51
C ASP A 589 17.79 8.27 40.87
N ALA A 590 18.80 8.56 41.70
CA ALA A 590 20.05 9.17 41.26
C ALA A 590 20.89 8.25 40.36
N ALA A 591 20.97 6.96 40.66
CA ALA A 591 21.75 6.00 39.89
C ALA A 591 21.14 5.81 38.48
N LEU A 592 19.81 5.66 38.43
CA LEU A 592 19.09 5.61 37.14
C LEU A 592 19.24 6.91 36.34
N ARG A 593 19.24 8.08 36.99
CA ARG A 593 19.49 9.37 36.30
C ARG A 593 20.88 9.43 35.68
N GLU A 594 21.90 8.94 36.38
CA GLU A 594 23.27 8.90 35.87
C GLU A 594 23.37 7.95 34.66
N ALA A 595 22.82 6.74 34.79
CA ALA A 595 22.77 5.75 33.70
C ALA A 595 22.02 6.28 32.46
N LEU A 596 21.06 7.18 32.62
CA LEU A 596 20.30 7.82 31.54
C LEU A 596 20.93 9.13 31.03
N THR A 597 22.13 9.49 31.48
CA THR A 597 22.85 10.69 31.00
C THR A 597 23.74 10.34 29.80
N PRO A 598 23.52 10.95 28.61
CA PRO A 598 24.32 10.64 27.43
C PRO A 598 25.77 11.13 27.55
N PRO A 599 26.77 10.32 27.16
CA PRO A 599 28.19 10.70 27.24
C PRO A 599 28.68 11.48 26.01
N TYR A 600 27.78 12.04 25.21
CA TYR A 600 28.12 12.70 23.95
C TYR A 600 27.30 13.99 23.75
N PRO A 601 27.75 14.92 22.89
CA PRO A 601 27.08 16.20 22.66
C PRO A 601 25.63 16.07 22.14
N LEU A 602 24.77 16.99 22.55
CA LEU A 602 23.41 17.11 22.03
C LEU A 602 23.44 17.35 20.51
N GLY A 603 22.66 16.59 19.76
CA GLY A 603 22.59 16.67 18.28
C GLY A 603 23.48 15.67 17.53
N CYS A 604 24.45 15.02 18.19
CA CYS A 604 25.29 14.01 17.52
C CYS A 604 24.50 12.78 17.05
N LYS A 605 23.45 12.42 17.77
CA LYS A 605 22.41 11.48 17.33
C LYS A 605 21.08 12.21 17.24
N ARG A 606 20.14 11.64 16.47
CA ARG A 606 18.76 12.14 16.43
C ARG A 606 18.20 12.22 17.84
N ILE A 607 17.64 13.38 18.18
CA ILE A 607 17.03 13.62 19.48
C ILE A 607 15.75 12.79 19.60
N ILE A 608 15.54 12.21 20.76
CA ILE A 608 14.29 11.51 21.09
C ILE A 608 13.35 12.50 21.76
N TYR A 609 12.12 12.60 21.25
CA TYR A 609 11.05 13.32 21.94
C TYR A 609 10.14 12.30 22.61
N SER A 610 10.06 12.28 23.95
CA SER A 610 9.17 11.36 24.67
C SER A 610 8.85 11.89 26.07
N ASN A 611 7.59 11.75 26.48
CA ASN A 611 7.13 12.05 27.84
C ASN A 611 7.03 10.79 28.70
N ASP A 612 7.01 9.60 28.09
CA ASP A 612 6.60 8.37 28.78
C ASP A 612 7.75 7.37 28.91
N TYR A 613 8.87 7.61 28.23
CA TYR A 613 10.04 6.73 28.24
C TYR A 613 10.71 6.62 29.61
N PHE A 614 11.05 7.74 30.24
CA PHE A 614 11.66 7.71 31.57
C PHE A 614 10.70 7.17 32.64
N PRO A 615 9.41 7.57 32.69
CA PRO A 615 8.45 6.94 33.60
C PRO A 615 8.36 5.42 33.43
N ALA A 616 8.35 4.91 32.18
CA ALA A 616 8.28 3.48 31.93
C ALA A 616 9.51 2.71 32.45
N LEU A 617 10.70 3.31 32.40
CA LEU A 617 11.91 2.72 32.98
C LEU A 617 11.94 2.76 34.50
N ALA A 618 11.19 3.67 35.13
CA ALA A 618 11.10 3.82 36.58
C ALA A 618 10.00 2.94 37.21
N LEU A 619 9.23 2.18 36.40
CA LEU A 619 8.22 1.26 36.91
C LEU A 619 8.86 0.11 37.72
N PRO A 620 8.21 -0.41 38.76
CA PRO A 620 8.77 -1.48 39.61
C PRO A 620 9.14 -2.76 38.85
N GLN A 621 8.41 -3.08 37.78
CA GLN A 621 8.67 -4.23 36.91
C GLN A 621 9.74 -3.97 35.83
N SER A 622 10.26 -2.75 35.73
CA SER A 622 11.29 -2.38 34.76
C SER A 622 12.69 -2.40 35.38
N GLU A 623 13.67 -2.84 34.61
CA GLU A 623 15.09 -2.85 34.99
C GLU A 623 15.92 -2.33 33.81
N LEU A 624 16.75 -1.32 34.05
CA LEU A 624 17.74 -0.84 33.09
C LEU A 624 19.09 -1.51 33.38
N VAL A 625 19.62 -2.22 32.39
CA VAL A 625 20.92 -2.91 32.48
C VAL A 625 21.92 -2.20 31.56
N THR A 626 22.99 -1.68 32.14
CA THR A 626 24.11 -1.05 31.41
C THR A 626 25.34 -1.93 31.32
N THR A 627 25.38 -3.04 32.06
CA THR A 627 26.44 -4.05 31.97
C THR A 627 26.48 -4.67 30.56
N PRO A 628 27.66 -4.82 29.93
CA PRO A 628 27.78 -5.44 28.62
C PRO A 628 27.19 -6.85 28.59
N ILE A 629 26.53 -7.20 27.49
CA ILE A 629 26.05 -8.57 27.23
C ILE A 629 27.23 -9.40 26.73
N SER A 630 27.52 -10.53 27.39
CA SER A 630 28.57 -11.47 26.98
C SER A 630 28.08 -12.45 25.93
N ARG A 631 26.91 -13.06 26.15
CA ARG A 631 26.27 -14.00 25.22
C ARG A 631 24.79 -14.16 25.50
N VAL A 632 24.08 -14.68 24.51
CA VAL A 632 22.71 -15.17 24.65
C VAL A 632 22.79 -16.64 25.10
N THR A 633 21.95 -17.03 26.05
CA THR A 633 21.82 -18.41 26.54
C THR A 633 20.49 -19.01 26.07
N ALA A 634 20.28 -20.30 26.31
CA ALA A 634 18.99 -20.94 26.05
C ALA A 634 17.82 -20.27 26.81
N ARG A 635 18.09 -19.66 27.97
CA ARG A 635 17.07 -19.10 28.88
C ARG A 635 16.99 -17.56 28.86
N GLY A 636 17.96 -16.86 28.25
CA GLY A 636 18.00 -15.40 28.30
C GLY A 636 19.33 -14.78 27.89
N LEU A 637 19.78 -13.77 28.63
CA LEU A 637 21.01 -13.02 28.35
C LEU A 637 21.97 -13.07 29.55
N LEU A 638 23.23 -13.41 29.29
CA LEU A 638 24.29 -13.37 30.29
C LEU A 638 25.09 -12.08 30.14
N THR A 639 25.18 -11.29 31.21
CA THR A 639 25.99 -10.08 31.28
C THR A 639 27.40 -10.36 31.80
N ALA A 640 28.32 -9.42 31.56
CA ALA A 640 29.74 -9.57 31.87
C ALA A 640 30.07 -9.70 33.37
N ASP A 641 29.13 -9.32 34.24
CA ASP A 641 29.18 -9.53 35.69
C ASP A 641 28.76 -10.96 36.12
N GLY A 642 28.45 -11.83 35.16
CA GLY A 642 28.03 -13.21 35.41
C GLY A 642 26.54 -13.38 35.72
N ARG A 643 25.76 -12.29 35.69
CA ARG A 643 24.31 -12.36 35.94
C ARG A 643 23.56 -12.84 34.69
N GLU A 644 22.74 -13.87 34.86
CA GLU A 644 21.82 -14.32 33.81
C GLU A 644 20.45 -13.67 34.00
N HIS A 645 19.99 -12.94 32.98
CA HIS A 645 18.66 -12.38 32.91
C HIS A 645 17.77 -13.35 32.13
N ALA A 646 16.94 -14.11 32.83
CA ALA A 646 16.02 -15.07 32.21
C ALA A 646 14.83 -14.36 31.54
N LEU A 647 14.55 -14.70 30.29
CA LEU A 647 13.58 -14.03 29.42
C LEU A 647 12.68 -15.05 28.72
N ASP A 648 11.41 -14.69 28.53
CA ASP A 648 10.50 -15.44 27.65
C ASP A 648 10.55 -14.89 26.22
N VAL A 649 10.80 -13.58 26.09
CA VAL A 649 10.86 -12.87 24.80
C VAL A 649 12.07 -11.95 24.76
N LEU A 650 12.84 -12.04 23.67
CA LEU A 650 13.95 -11.16 23.35
C LEU A 650 13.57 -10.25 22.17
N VAL A 651 13.47 -8.95 22.43
CA VAL A 651 13.18 -7.92 21.44
C VAL A 651 14.44 -7.15 21.08
N CYS A 652 14.81 -7.19 19.81
CA CYS A 652 15.91 -6.43 19.23
C CYS A 652 15.39 -5.11 18.65
N ALA A 653 15.63 -4.02 19.37
CA ALA A 653 15.45 -2.63 18.91
C ALA A 653 16.82 -2.06 18.46
N THR A 654 17.58 -2.88 17.73
CA THR A 654 19.00 -2.70 17.42
C THR A 654 19.28 -1.89 16.15
N GLY A 655 18.23 -1.39 15.50
CA GLY A 655 18.32 -0.48 14.36
C GLY A 655 18.39 -1.20 13.02
N PHE A 656 19.10 -0.59 12.07
CA PHE A 656 19.12 -0.98 10.66
C PHE A 656 20.56 -0.97 10.13
N ASP A 657 20.81 -1.70 9.05
CA ASP A 657 22.05 -1.54 8.28
C ASP A 657 21.91 -0.36 7.31
N THR A 658 22.68 0.69 7.56
CA THR A 658 22.64 1.96 6.83
C THR A 658 23.87 2.18 5.93
N ILE A 659 24.86 1.29 6.00
CA ILE A 659 26.05 1.32 5.13
C ILE A 659 25.77 0.45 3.92
N GLN A 660 25.05 -0.65 4.13
CA GLN A 660 24.69 -1.64 3.13
C GLN A 660 23.28 -1.39 2.57
N MET A 661 22.89 -0.11 2.39
CA MET A 661 21.56 0.33 1.94
C MET A 661 21.04 -0.40 0.70
N LEU A 662 21.93 -0.93 -0.14
CA LEU A 662 21.65 -1.54 -1.44
C LEU A 662 22.00 -3.04 -1.51
N GLN A 663 22.45 -3.66 -0.43
CA GLN A 663 22.95 -5.05 -0.50
C GLN A 663 21.92 -6.07 -0.97
N SER A 664 20.64 -5.80 -0.77
CA SER A 664 19.58 -6.69 -1.23
C SER A 664 19.36 -6.67 -2.75
N LEU A 665 20.05 -5.77 -3.48
CA LEU A 665 19.91 -5.57 -4.92
C LEU A 665 21.29 -5.40 -5.57
N GLN A 666 21.65 -6.32 -6.46
CA GLN A 666 22.84 -6.15 -7.28
C GLN A 666 22.59 -5.10 -8.36
N ILE A 667 23.29 -3.96 -8.30
CA ILE A 667 23.21 -2.89 -9.30
C ILE A 667 24.52 -2.84 -10.08
N THR A 668 24.43 -2.96 -11.40
CA THR A 668 25.57 -2.99 -12.32
C THR A 668 25.46 -1.85 -13.33
N GLY A 669 26.45 -0.97 -13.33
CA GLY A 669 26.55 0.16 -14.26
C GLY A 669 27.19 -0.23 -15.61
N PRO A 670 27.50 0.77 -16.46
CA PRO A 670 28.27 0.57 -17.68
C PRO A 670 29.63 -0.11 -17.39
N GLY A 671 30.11 -0.93 -18.34
CA GLY A 671 31.41 -1.60 -18.20
C GLY A 671 31.46 -2.72 -17.16
N GLY A 672 30.32 -3.09 -16.56
CA GLY A 672 30.23 -4.22 -15.61
C GLY A 672 30.55 -3.88 -14.16
N GLN A 673 30.92 -2.62 -13.85
CA GLN A 673 31.18 -2.19 -12.47
C GLN A 673 29.90 -2.24 -11.64
N THR A 674 29.96 -2.88 -10.49
CA THR A 674 28.86 -2.93 -9.53
C THR A 674 28.86 -1.71 -8.62
N LEU A 675 27.69 -1.35 -8.12
CA LEU A 675 27.55 -0.25 -7.16
C LEU A 675 28.22 -0.57 -5.82
N SER A 676 28.27 -1.84 -5.44
CA SER A 676 29.01 -2.28 -4.26
C SER A 676 30.51 -1.99 -4.38
N GLU A 677 31.10 -2.24 -5.56
CA GLU A 677 32.51 -1.91 -5.82
C GLU A 677 32.73 -0.39 -5.84
N ALA A 678 31.85 0.36 -6.50
CA ALA A 678 31.92 1.83 -6.55
C ALA A 678 31.79 2.49 -5.17
N TRP A 679 31.13 1.82 -4.22
CA TRP A 679 30.93 2.27 -2.84
C TRP A 679 31.79 1.54 -1.81
N ALA A 680 32.84 0.83 -2.22
CA ALA A 680 33.76 0.16 -1.29
C ALA A 680 34.35 1.15 -0.25
N GLY A 681 34.60 2.41 -0.65
CA GLY A 681 35.02 3.51 0.22
C GLY A 681 33.87 4.33 0.83
N GLY A 682 32.70 3.70 1.03
CA GLY A 682 31.48 4.30 1.57
C GLY A 682 30.52 4.85 0.50
N PRO A 683 29.19 4.90 0.77
CA PRO A 683 28.20 5.43 -0.16
C PRO A 683 28.42 6.91 -0.55
N ARG A 684 28.24 7.21 -1.85
CA ARG A 684 28.42 8.55 -2.43
C ARG A 684 27.39 8.84 -3.53
N ALA A 685 26.88 10.06 -3.54
CA ALA A 685 26.02 10.57 -4.60
C ALA A 685 26.08 12.10 -4.65
N TYR A 686 26.06 12.66 -5.85
CA TYR A 686 25.95 14.10 -6.05
C TYR A 686 24.57 14.58 -5.61
N LEU A 687 24.53 15.56 -4.70
CA LEU A 687 23.33 16.05 -4.02
C LEU A 687 22.52 14.95 -3.29
N GLY A 688 23.12 13.76 -3.11
CA GLY A 688 22.43 12.56 -2.64
C GLY A 688 21.38 12.00 -3.59
N VAL A 689 21.39 12.42 -4.86
CA VAL A 689 20.40 12.04 -5.88
C VAL A 689 21.04 11.23 -7.01
N THR A 690 22.16 11.68 -7.57
CA THR A 690 22.76 11.01 -8.75
C THR A 690 24.07 10.32 -8.38
N VAL A 691 24.23 9.08 -8.82
CA VAL A 691 25.41 8.27 -8.49
C VAL A 691 26.41 8.36 -9.64
N PRO A 692 27.66 8.78 -9.40
CA PRO A 692 28.67 8.87 -10.45
C PRO A 692 28.95 7.49 -11.06
N GLY A 693 28.95 7.41 -12.39
CA GLY A 693 29.14 6.14 -13.12
C GLY A 693 27.86 5.31 -13.32
N PHE A 694 26.70 5.73 -12.81
CA PHE A 694 25.43 4.99 -12.97
C PHE A 694 24.38 5.90 -13.64
N PRO A 695 24.38 5.99 -14.98
CA PRO A 695 23.45 6.87 -15.70
C PRO A 695 22.00 6.52 -15.44
N ASN A 696 21.12 7.52 -15.47
CA ASN A 696 19.67 7.36 -15.26
C ASN A 696 19.24 6.69 -13.92
N LEU A 697 20.18 6.45 -13.00
CA LEU A 697 19.89 6.00 -11.63
C LEU A 697 19.76 7.22 -10.72
N PHE A 698 18.60 7.34 -10.08
CA PHE A 698 18.31 8.40 -9.12
C PHE A 698 17.96 7.82 -7.75
N LEU A 699 18.62 8.30 -6.71
CA LEU A 699 18.34 7.95 -5.32
C LEU A 699 17.39 8.99 -4.71
N MET A 700 16.39 8.51 -3.98
CA MET A 700 15.56 9.32 -3.09
C MET A 700 15.98 9.01 -1.66
N LEU A 701 16.31 10.05 -0.90
CA LEU A 701 16.99 9.93 0.40
C LEU A 701 18.31 9.15 0.31
N GLY A 702 19.14 9.43 -0.70
CA GLY A 702 20.49 8.86 -0.84
C GLY A 702 21.50 9.42 0.19
N PRO A 703 22.79 9.09 0.03
CA PRO A 703 23.84 9.54 0.93
C PRO A 703 23.84 11.06 1.17
N ASN A 704 24.12 11.48 2.40
CA ASN A 704 24.17 12.88 2.84
C ASN A 704 22.85 13.67 2.70
N THR A 705 21.69 13.02 2.75
CA THR A 705 20.37 13.69 2.66
C THR A 705 19.44 13.39 3.84
N GLY A 706 19.89 12.60 4.79
CA GLY A 706 19.22 12.41 6.06
C GLY A 706 19.21 13.70 6.87
N THR A 707 18.18 13.85 7.71
CA THR A 707 18.04 14.99 8.63
C THR A 707 18.01 14.52 10.07
N GLY A 708 18.68 15.25 10.95
CA GLY A 708 18.67 15.03 12.40
C GLY A 708 17.62 15.85 13.16
N HIS A 709 16.96 16.81 12.51
CA HIS A 709 16.14 17.84 13.17
C HIS A 709 14.79 18.11 12.50
N THR A 710 14.63 17.80 11.21
CA THR A 710 13.43 18.10 10.41
C THR A 710 12.78 16.83 9.84
N SER A 711 11.72 17.05 9.05
CA SER A 711 11.00 16.02 8.30
C SER A 711 11.75 15.67 7.01
N THR A 712 11.94 14.36 6.76
CA THR A 712 12.52 13.86 5.51
C THR A 712 11.72 14.24 4.27
N LEU A 713 10.41 14.55 4.41
CA LEU A 713 9.58 14.99 3.28
C LEU A 713 10.05 16.31 2.68
N LEU A 714 10.73 17.15 3.46
CA LEU A 714 11.30 18.41 2.96
C LEU A 714 12.50 18.19 2.03
N TYR A 715 13.10 17.00 2.06
CA TYR A 715 14.18 16.56 1.16
C TYR A 715 13.59 15.78 -0.02
N ILE A 716 12.65 14.87 0.25
CA ILE A 716 12.00 14.03 -0.78
C ILE A 716 11.32 14.87 -1.87
N GLU A 717 10.52 15.87 -1.50
CA GLU A 717 9.76 16.64 -2.49
C GLU A 717 10.65 17.37 -3.51
N PRO A 718 11.69 18.12 -3.10
CA PRO A 718 12.57 18.79 -4.05
C PRO A 718 13.52 17.80 -4.78
N GLN A 719 13.86 16.65 -4.19
CA GLN A 719 14.55 15.56 -4.92
C GLN A 719 13.70 15.06 -6.10
N ALA A 720 12.39 14.82 -5.88
CA ALA A 720 11.49 14.37 -6.95
C ALA A 720 11.39 15.40 -8.11
N GLU A 721 11.40 16.70 -7.78
CA GLU A 721 11.44 17.78 -8.78
C GLU A 721 12.79 17.81 -9.53
N HIS A 722 13.91 17.57 -8.82
CA HIS A 722 15.23 17.48 -9.44
C HIS A 722 15.30 16.33 -10.46
N VAL A 723 14.82 15.13 -10.08
CA VAL A 723 14.75 13.96 -10.96
C VAL A 723 13.90 14.27 -12.19
N LEU A 724 12.74 14.89 -12.00
CA LEU A 724 11.87 15.27 -13.11
C LEU A 724 12.54 16.29 -14.05
N ALA A 725 13.28 17.26 -13.51
CA ALA A 725 14.03 18.22 -14.31
C ALA A 725 15.14 17.54 -15.14
N CYS A 726 15.85 16.56 -14.58
CA CYS A 726 16.81 15.72 -15.31
C CYS A 726 16.13 14.94 -16.44
N ILE A 727 15.00 14.28 -16.17
CA ILE A 727 14.22 13.53 -17.18
C ILE A 727 13.80 14.44 -18.34
N ARG A 728 13.24 15.62 -18.02
CA ARG A 728 12.81 16.60 -19.03
C ARG A 728 13.97 17.10 -19.86
N ARG A 729 15.16 17.29 -19.27
CA ARG A 729 16.36 17.69 -20.01
C ARG A 729 16.77 16.64 -21.03
N VAL A 730 16.85 15.37 -20.63
CA VAL A 730 17.18 14.25 -21.53
C VAL A 730 16.19 14.19 -22.70
N GLN A 731 14.89 14.32 -22.40
CA GLN A 731 13.83 14.32 -23.43
C GLN A 731 13.93 15.53 -24.37
N ARG A 732 14.13 16.73 -23.82
CA ARG A 732 14.29 17.98 -24.60
C ARG A 732 15.49 17.94 -25.53
N GLU A 733 16.59 17.33 -25.10
CA GLU A 733 17.84 17.24 -25.88
C GLU A 733 17.91 16.00 -26.78
N GLY A 734 16.86 15.16 -26.81
CA GLY A 734 16.82 13.95 -27.65
C GLY A 734 17.88 12.91 -27.27
N ARG A 735 18.28 12.87 -25.99
CA ARG A 735 19.32 11.98 -25.47
C ARG A 735 18.71 10.72 -24.85
N ARG A 736 19.53 9.71 -24.60
CA ARG A 736 19.11 8.45 -23.97
C ARG A 736 19.30 8.45 -22.47
N TRP A 737 20.41 9.04 -22.01
CA TRP A 737 20.74 9.03 -20.60
C TRP A 737 21.41 10.31 -20.11
N ILE A 738 21.37 10.50 -18.80
CA ILE A 738 22.08 11.54 -18.05
C ILE A 738 22.92 10.92 -16.94
N ALA A 739 24.14 11.41 -16.78
CA ALA A 739 25.05 11.01 -15.70
C ALA A 739 25.74 12.25 -15.12
N VAL A 740 26.02 12.24 -13.82
CA VAL A 740 26.83 13.28 -13.20
C VAL A 740 28.29 13.10 -13.59
N ARG A 741 28.98 14.22 -13.84
CA ARG A 741 30.42 14.22 -14.12
C ARG A 741 31.23 13.75 -12.91
N PRO A 742 32.18 12.80 -13.06
CA PRO A 742 32.96 12.26 -11.93
C PRO A 742 33.70 13.33 -11.12
N GLU A 743 34.27 14.32 -11.78
CA GLU A 743 35.01 15.43 -11.18
C GLU A 743 34.11 16.32 -10.32
N VAL A 744 32.89 16.61 -10.78
CA VAL A 744 31.90 17.41 -10.04
C VAL A 744 31.39 16.64 -8.83
N ALA A 745 31.08 15.35 -8.99
CA ALA A 745 30.66 14.50 -7.89
C ALA A 745 31.75 14.39 -6.80
N SER A 746 33.02 14.26 -7.21
CA SER A 746 34.15 14.17 -6.29
C SER A 746 34.42 15.47 -5.54
N ALA A 747 34.38 16.61 -6.24
CA ALA A 747 34.54 17.92 -5.62
C ALA A 747 33.42 18.21 -4.60
N PHE A 748 32.18 17.90 -4.96
CA PHE A 748 31.03 18.00 -4.06
C PHE A 748 31.20 17.11 -2.83
N ASP A 749 31.62 15.86 -3.00
CA ASP A 749 31.82 14.93 -1.90
C ASP A 749 32.89 15.43 -0.91
N ALA A 750 34.04 15.89 -1.43
CA ALA A 750 35.12 16.45 -0.63
C ALA A 750 34.66 17.66 0.18
N ALA A 751 33.93 18.60 -0.44
CA ALA A 751 33.38 19.76 0.23
C ALA A 751 32.39 19.37 1.35
N GLN A 752 31.53 18.38 1.10
CA GLN A 752 30.58 17.88 2.11
C GLN A 752 31.31 17.20 3.28
N GLN A 753 32.30 16.36 3.03
CA GLN A 753 33.06 15.71 4.10
C GLN A 753 33.86 16.72 4.93
N HIS A 754 34.43 17.74 4.30
CA HIS A 754 35.12 18.83 5.01
C HIS A 754 34.18 19.51 6.01
N ARG A 755 32.95 19.85 5.61
CA ARG A 755 31.92 20.42 6.50
C ARG A 755 31.50 19.46 7.61
N LEU A 756 31.34 18.18 7.29
CA LEU A 756 30.90 17.15 8.24
C LEU A 756 31.96 16.82 9.29
N ALA A 757 33.25 16.88 8.94
CA ALA A 757 34.35 16.60 9.87
C ALA A 757 34.32 17.51 11.11
N GLY A 758 34.04 18.80 10.94
CA GLY A 758 33.95 19.79 12.02
C GLY A 758 32.60 19.84 12.75
N SER A 759 31.64 18.98 12.38
CA SER A 759 30.28 19.04 12.91
C SER A 759 30.09 18.23 14.20
N VAL A 760 28.95 18.39 14.86
CA VAL A 760 28.60 17.58 16.04
C VAL A 760 28.49 16.08 15.72
N TRP A 761 28.21 15.71 14.47
CA TRP A 761 28.01 14.32 14.05
C TRP A 761 29.30 13.51 13.98
N SER A 762 30.47 14.16 13.98
CA SER A 762 31.77 13.47 14.05
C SER A 762 32.14 13.06 15.49
N GLN A 763 31.46 13.60 16.49
CA GLN A 763 31.83 13.51 17.91
C GLN A 763 31.22 12.31 18.66
N CYS A 764 30.52 11.41 17.98
CA CYS A 764 30.00 10.17 18.57
C CYS A 764 29.83 9.05 17.54
N ARG A 765 29.67 7.82 18.02
CA ARG A 765 29.29 6.67 17.19
C ARG A 765 27.78 6.67 16.94
N SER A 766 27.36 6.73 15.69
CA SER A 766 25.96 6.67 15.26
C SER A 766 25.84 5.96 13.92
N TRP A 767 24.62 5.62 13.50
CA TRP A 767 24.38 5.05 12.17
C TRP A 767 24.65 6.03 11.02
N TYR A 768 24.92 7.31 11.32
CA TYR A 768 25.29 8.30 10.32
C TYR A 768 26.68 8.09 9.75
N ARG A 769 27.53 7.35 10.48
CA ARG A 769 28.97 7.23 10.26
C ARG A 769 29.34 5.79 9.94
N ALA A 770 30.18 5.60 8.94
CA ALA A 770 30.81 4.33 8.64
C ALA A 770 31.92 4.01 9.66
N GLU A 771 32.39 2.76 9.66
CA GLU A 771 33.41 2.28 10.61
C GLU A 771 34.74 3.02 10.46
N ASP A 772 35.12 3.35 9.23
CA ASP A 772 36.30 4.15 8.86
C ASP A 772 36.24 5.61 9.35
N GLY A 773 35.07 6.06 9.79
CA GLY A 773 34.83 7.37 10.34
C GLY A 773 34.11 8.36 9.43
N ARG A 774 33.86 8.00 8.18
CA ARG A 774 33.19 8.82 7.19
C ARG A 774 31.72 9.02 7.53
N ILE A 775 31.20 10.24 7.41
CA ILE A 775 29.77 10.51 7.62
C ILE A 775 29.06 10.39 6.27
N VAL A 776 28.11 9.46 6.18
CA VAL A 776 27.47 9.04 4.91
C VAL A 776 25.98 9.34 4.85
N ALA A 777 25.33 9.56 5.99
CA ALA A 777 23.86 9.67 6.03
C ALA A 777 23.32 11.10 6.04
N ILE A 778 23.97 12.03 6.74
CA ILE A 778 23.36 13.31 7.15
C ILE A 778 23.80 14.49 6.28
N TRP A 779 22.87 15.41 6.01
CA TRP A 779 23.17 16.72 5.46
C TRP A 779 23.71 17.68 6.54
N PRO A 780 24.86 18.35 6.34
CA PRO A 780 25.49 19.19 7.37
C PRO A 780 24.73 20.50 7.68
N GLY A 781 23.97 21.01 6.72
CA GLY A 781 23.34 22.33 6.77
C GLY A 781 21.89 22.35 7.25
N PHE A 782 21.23 23.48 6.99
CA PHE A 782 19.78 23.65 7.17
C PHE A 782 19.00 23.08 5.99
N THR A 783 17.70 22.82 6.17
CA THR A 783 16.88 22.25 5.09
C THR A 783 16.80 23.20 3.89
N ALA A 784 16.67 24.51 4.13
CA ALA A 784 16.58 25.51 3.05
C ALA A 784 17.81 25.51 2.13
N GLU A 785 19.00 25.28 2.69
CA GLU A 785 20.24 25.14 1.93
C GLU A 785 20.16 23.95 0.97
N TYR A 786 19.69 22.80 1.46
CA TYR A 786 19.51 21.61 0.63
C TYR A 786 18.47 21.83 -0.47
N VAL A 787 17.30 22.40 -0.11
CA VAL A 787 16.24 22.69 -1.08
C VAL A 787 16.78 23.58 -2.21
N GLN A 788 17.56 24.62 -1.87
CA GLN A 788 18.16 25.50 -2.85
C GLN A 788 19.18 24.76 -3.74
N ALA A 789 20.02 23.89 -3.15
CA ALA A 789 21.02 23.12 -3.88
C ALA A 789 20.42 22.15 -4.90
N VAL A 790 19.26 21.53 -4.60
CA VAL A 790 18.63 20.57 -5.51
C VAL A 790 17.55 21.17 -6.41
N ARG A 791 17.14 22.42 -6.18
CA ARG A 791 15.98 23.06 -6.84
C ARG A 791 16.03 23.00 -8.37
N ARG A 792 17.22 23.16 -8.95
CA ARG A 792 17.45 23.07 -10.39
C ARG A 792 18.75 22.31 -10.63
N PRO A 793 18.75 21.26 -11.48
CA PRO A 793 19.98 20.62 -11.90
C PRO A 793 20.92 21.63 -12.54
N ASP A 794 22.14 21.75 -12.02
CA ASP A 794 23.20 22.49 -12.67
C ASP A 794 23.54 21.79 -13.99
N GLU A 795 23.34 22.48 -15.11
CA GLU A 795 23.50 21.85 -16.40
C GLU A 795 24.93 21.40 -16.68
N ALA A 796 25.92 22.13 -16.14
CA ALA A 796 27.35 21.84 -16.30
C ALA A 796 27.77 20.60 -15.49
N ALA A 797 27.07 20.29 -14.40
CA ALA A 797 27.34 19.13 -13.56
C ALA A 797 27.06 17.78 -14.25
N TYR A 798 26.30 17.80 -15.35
CA TYR A 798 25.81 16.61 -16.02
C TYR A 798 26.37 16.44 -17.43
N MET A 799 26.53 15.19 -17.83
CA MET A 799 26.79 14.75 -19.19
C MET A 799 25.61 13.91 -19.71
N LEU A 800 25.36 13.99 -21.01
CA LEU A 800 24.26 13.31 -21.70
C LEU A 800 24.81 12.47 -22.85
N GLY A 801 24.17 11.34 -23.18
CA GLY A 801 24.56 10.50 -24.32
C GLY A 801 23.45 9.60 -24.87
#